data_AF-A0A178ZDE7-F1
#
_entry.id   AF-A0A178ZDE7-F1
#
_cell.length_a   1.000
_cell.length_b   1.000
_cell.length_c   1.000
_cell.angle_alpha   90.00
_cell.angle_beta   90.00
_cell.angle_gamma   90.00
#
_symmetry.space_group_name_H-M   'P 1'
#
loop_
_entity.id
_entity.type
_entity.pdbx_description
1 polymer ?
#
loop_
_entity_poly.entity_id
_entity_poly.type
_entity_poly.pdbx_seq_one_letter_code
_entity_poly.pdbx_strand_id
1 'polypeptide(L)'
;MAFSGDVAVTKMPTIDPAIVRALHLDADTAHISAHGGSGFASTFRITTATTSIFVKQSRSPGADVMFQGEHASLNAIHDAVPSLCPQSYAWGPLESGGGYFLATEFLDFSGRLSSAAAARTRSSSGSGSGMSLAQKLARLHTTPAPVPEGYDSPQFGFPVTTCCGDTPQDNTFTSSWAEFFGEHRLLAILEQAEENNGRDSELRRVVERTVHEVVPKLLGSDHLGGKDGIKPVVVHGDLWSGNKSQGSFVGRRDETTREDVVFDPSSCYAHNEYDFGIMRMFGGFHTSFWKEYHELVPKTEPVGEYEDRVSLYEIYHHLNHYAIFGGGYKSGAIGILKKLAMVRIKDGRKPKARSSPDESYDRYQWPRWRTMLLFLIAALCVEEAFKDGFYYRPHLYLASLIPSSFLSLDQRVSRIMAATPLMDGHDDLAWSIRANFHNHLYDQDFRTKFEDGGMPDHLDLARLKQGRQGGLFWSCWVECPADIFDFSNENYASTIVLALSQMDLIHRVQAAHADIFSPATLDSSTALTAFRRHGKLLSPIGLEGLHMIGRNASMLRLYHQLGAKYVTLTWNCHNAFADAAQLTIEDDSPNPGAARPAAPHWGGLSPLGTRLIREMNRLGMMVDLSHTHPATMHDVLAGNQTKLFSGSRAPVIFSHSSAHALCPHPRNVPDYILPLVKQTDSIVMVTFVPEFISCVNSSTPNTLPTFYPANSTLEWVADHIMYIGTKIGFEHVGIGSDFDGTPTTPRGLEDVSKFPDLLKELLRRGLSDRQVEGITGGNLLRVWKRVEEVGKEMQREGVAPMEDDI
;
A
#
# COMPACT_ATOMS: atom_id res chain seq x y z
N MET A 1 -37.44 44.05 -9.23
CA MET A 1 -36.04 44.51 -9.06
C MET A 1 -35.14 43.35 -9.42
N ALA A 2 -34.43 43.46 -10.55
CA ALA A 2 -33.41 42.51 -10.95
C ALA A 2 -32.12 42.85 -10.19
N PHE A 3 -31.53 41.88 -9.51
CA PHE A 3 -30.14 41.95 -9.04
C PHE A 3 -29.34 40.89 -9.77
N SER A 4 -28.52 41.36 -10.70
CA SER A 4 -27.39 40.66 -11.31
C SER A 4 -26.34 40.41 -10.22
N GLY A 5 -26.09 39.15 -9.88
CA GLY A 5 -24.92 38.77 -9.11
C GLY A 5 -23.73 38.62 -10.05
N ASP A 6 -22.70 39.45 -9.85
CA ASP A 6 -21.43 39.39 -10.55
C ASP A 6 -20.79 38.00 -10.44
N VAL A 7 -20.52 37.39 -11.59
CA VAL A 7 -19.63 36.24 -11.70
C VAL A 7 -18.22 36.75 -11.42
N ALA A 8 -17.62 36.31 -10.32
CA ALA A 8 -16.22 36.57 -10.04
C ALA A 8 -15.35 36.02 -11.18
N VAL A 9 -14.80 36.93 -11.99
CA VAL A 9 -13.77 36.61 -12.98
C VAL A 9 -12.53 36.19 -12.21
N THR A 10 -12.25 34.89 -12.14
CA THR A 10 -10.96 34.36 -11.68
C THR A 10 -9.86 34.98 -12.53
N LYS A 11 -9.09 35.90 -11.93
CA LYS A 11 -7.94 36.55 -12.55
C LYS A 11 -6.97 35.45 -13.01
N MET A 12 -6.68 35.39 -14.31
CA MET A 12 -5.70 34.43 -14.83
C MET A 12 -4.36 34.64 -14.12
N PRO A 13 -3.63 33.56 -13.75
CA PRO A 13 -2.32 33.70 -13.13
C PRO A 13 -1.38 34.45 -14.07
N THR A 14 -0.66 35.45 -13.54
CA THR A 14 0.38 36.20 -14.24
C THR A 14 1.75 35.64 -13.86
N ILE A 15 2.68 35.56 -14.81
CA ILE A 15 4.06 35.11 -14.53
C ILE A 15 4.74 36.15 -13.63
N ASP A 16 5.38 35.71 -12.56
CA ASP A 16 6.13 36.61 -11.67
C ASP A 16 7.33 37.25 -12.41
N PRO A 17 7.59 38.56 -12.28
CA PRO A 17 8.70 39.19 -12.98
C PRO A 17 10.08 38.62 -12.63
N ALA A 18 10.26 38.04 -11.43
CA ALA A 18 11.48 37.32 -11.08
C ALA A 18 11.72 36.14 -12.03
N ILE A 19 10.67 35.37 -12.32
CA ILE A 19 10.72 34.21 -13.21
C ILE A 19 10.99 34.65 -14.64
N VAL A 20 10.34 35.73 -15.10
CA VAL A 20 10.56 36.30 -16.44
C VAL A 20 12.02 36.68 -16.63
N ARG A 21 12.62 37.38 -15.66
CA ARG A 21 14.03 37.80 -15.76
C ARG A 21 14.98 36.61 -15.64
N ALA A 22 14.73 35.68 -14.72
CA ALA A 22 15.60 34.52 -14.50
C ALA A 22 15.63 33.56 -15.69
N LEU A 23 14.50 33.41 -16.39
CA LEU A 23 14.38 32.53 -17.56
C LEU A 23 14.50 33.27 -18.90
N HIS A 24 14.77 34.58 -18.89
CA HIS A 24 14.79 35.46 -20.06
C HIS A 24 13.55 35.30 -20.96
N LEU A 25 12.36 35.22 -20.35
CA LEU A 25 11.12 35.02 -21.07
C LEU A 25 10.63 36.33 -21.70
N ASP A 26 9.99 36.21 -22.86
CA ASP A 26 9.17 37.28 -23.41
C ASP A 26 7.79 37.26 -22.74
N ALA A 27 7.51 38.28 -21.92
CA ALA A 27 6.29 38.37 -21.14
C ALA A 27 5.03 38.54 -22.01
N ASP A 28 5.17 38.99 -23.27
CA ASP A 28 4.04 39.17 -24.19
C ASP A 28 3.59 37.86 -24.84
N THR A 29 4.46 36.84 -24.88
CA THR A 29 4.21 35.57 -25.56
C THR A 29 4.23 34.34 -24.66
N ALA A 30 4.72 34.46 -23.41
CA ALA A 30 4.72 33.37 -22.44
C ALA A 30 3.37 33.28 -21.71
N HIS A 31 2.84 32.06 -21.58
CA HIS A 31 1.57 31.79 -20.88
C HIS A 31 1.79 30.86 -19.70
N ILE A 32 1.26 31.20 -18.53
CA ILE A 32 1.28 30.34 -17.35
C ILE A 32 -0.08 29.70 -17.09
N SER A 33 -0.06 28.43 -16.71
CA SER A 33 -1.23 27.66 -16.33
C SER A 33 -0.94 26.84 -15.08
N ALA A 34 -1.93 26.66 -14.22
CA ALA A 34 -1.81 25.78 -13.07
C ALA A 34 -1.57 24.33 -13.54
N HIS A 35 -0.63 23.64 -12.90
CA HIS A 35 -0.20 22.29 -13.26
C HIS A 35 -0.26 21.31 -12.09
N GLY A 36 -0.96 21.68 -11.03
CA GLY A 36 -1.15 20.89 -9.81
C GLY A 36 -0.56 21.56 -8.57
N GLY A 37 -0.24 20.75 -7.57
CA GLY A 37 0.40 21.18 -6.34
C GLY A 37 0.63 20.02 -5.39
N SER A 38 1.53 20.21 -4.44
CA SER A 38 1.73 19.36 -3.26
C SER A 38 1.30 20.11 -2.00
N GLY A 39 1.37 19.48 -0.83
CA GLY A 39 1.14 20.15 0.45
C GLY A 39 2.14 21.30 0.72
N PHE A 40 3.26 21.35 0.00
CA PHE A 40 4.35 22.33 0.20
C PHE A 40 4.44 23.39 -0.91
N ALA A 41 4.15 23.04 -2.17
CA ALA A 41 4.34 23.93 -3.32
C ALA A 41 3.16 23.89 -4.31
N SER A 42 2.85 25.03 -4.89
CA SER A 42 1.98 25.13 -6.08
C SER A 42 2.81 24.94 -7.33
N THR A 43 2.29 24.20 -8.31
CA THR A 43 3.02 23.90 -9.55
C THR A 43 2.34 24.51 -10.76
N PHE A 44 3.14 24.97 -11.70
CA PHE A 44 2.70 25.68 -12.89
C PHE A 44 3.46 25.19 -14.11
N ARG A 45 2.82 25.35 -15.27
CA ARG A 45 3.44 25.18 -16.59
C ARG A 45 3.47 26.53 -17.27
N ILE A 46 4.68 26.99 -17.61
CA ILE A 46 4.90 28.12 -18.51
C ILE A 46 5.11 27.56 -19.91
N THR A 47 4.32 28.01 -20.87
CA THR A 47 4.42 27.62 -22.28
C THR A 47 4.89 28.82 -23.09
N THR A 48 5.91 28.62 -23.92
CA THR A 48 6.38 29.59 -24.92
C THR A 48 6.14 29.04 -26.33
N ALA A 49 6.50 29.81 -27.36
CA ALA A 49 6.40 29.35 -28.75
C ALA A 49 7.24 28.09 -29.05
N THR A 50 8.29 27.83 -28.26
CA THR A 50 9.29 26.78 -28.56
C THR A 50 9.40 25.71 -27.49
N THR A 51 8.94 25.94 -26.26
CA THR A 51 9.11 24.96 -25.17
C THR A 51 8.05 25.10 -24.06
N SER A 52 8.11 24.20 -23.08
CA SER A 52 7.40 24.31 -21.82
C SER A 52 8.37 24.20 -20.64
N ILE A 53 8.08 24.94 -19.57
CA ILE A 53 8.87 25.02 -18.35
C ILE A 53 7.97 24.67 -17.18
N PHE A 54 8.42 23.76 -16.34
CA PHE A 54 7.74 23.43 -15.10
C PHE A 54 8.23 24.37 -14.00
N VAL A 55 7.30 24.91 -13.21
CA VAL A 55 7.64 25.86 -12.14
C VAL A 55 6.97 25.42 -10.85
N LYS A 56 7.77 25.25 -9.78
CA LYS A 56 7.29 25.14 -8.39
C LYS A 56 7.35 26.52 -7.74
N GLN A 57 6.35 26.86 -6.94
CA GLN A 57 6.35 28.05 -6.09
C GLN A 57 5.92 27.67 -4.67
N SER A 58 6.61 28.20 -3.67
CA SER A 58 6.24 28.00 -2.26
C SER A 58 6.49 29.26 -1.44
N ARG A 59 5.62 29.48 -0.45
CA ARG A 59 5.75 30.53 0.56
C ARG A 59 6.05 29.96 1.95
N SER A 60 6.21 28.65 2.04
CA SER A 60 6.51 27.97 3.29
C SER A 60 7.91 28.37 3.79
N PRO A 61 8.12 28.47 5.11
CA PRO A 61 9.46 28.59 5.68
C PRO A 61 10.38 27.47 5.15
N GLY A 62 11.62 27.80 4.78
CA GLY A 62 12.60 26.84 4.24
C GLY A 62 12.50 26.56 2.73
N ALA A 63 11.59 27.21 2.00
CA ALA A 63 11.46 27.06 0.56
C ALA A 63 12.70 27.51 -0.24
N ASP A 64 13.47 28.46 0.31
CA ASP A 64 14.76 28.87 -0.24
C ASP A 64 15.78 27.73 -0.22
N VAL A 65 15.95 27.10 0.94
CA VAL A 65 16.88 25.97 1.12
C VAL A 65 16.47 24.79 0.24
N MET A 66 15.18 24.45 0.23
CA MET A 66 14.66 23.33 -0.55
C MET A 66 14.85 23.54 -2.05
N PHE A 67 14.47 24.71 -2.59
CA PHE A 67 14.61 24.97 -4.03
C PHE A 67 16.06 25.17 -4.47
N GLN A 68 16.92 25.74 -3.62
CA GLN A 68 18.36 25.78 -3.89
C GLN A 68 18.97 24.38 -3.96
N GLY A 69 18.62 23.53 -2.99
CA GLY A 69 19.10 22.15 -2.92
C GLY A 69 18.61 21.30 -4.10
N GLU A 70 17.32 21.39 -4.44
CA GLU A 70 16.74 20.69 -5.58
C GLU A 70 17.35 21.18 -6.91
N HIS A 71 17.55 22.50 -7.07
CA HIS A 71 18.22 23.06 -8.25
C HIS A 71 19.63 22.50 -8.44
N ALA A 72 20.45 22.52 -7.39
CA ALA A 72 21.82 22.01 -7.43
C ALA A 72 21.86 20.49 -7.67
N SER A 73 20.94 19.75 -7.05
CA SER A 73 20.83 18.29 -7.19
C SER A 73 20.45 17.87 -8.61
N LEU A 74 19.41 18.48 -9.18
CA LEU A 74 18.98 18.22 -10.55
C LEU A 74 20.09 18.51 -11.56
N ASN A 75 20.81 19.63 -11.41
CA ASN A 75 21.90 19.96 -12.31
C ASN A 75 23.10 19.01 -12.15
N ALA A 76 23.44 18.58 -10.93
CA ALA A 76 24.49 17.58 -10.73
C ALA A 76 24.15 16.23 -11.38
N ILE A 77 22.90 15.78 -11.28
CA ILE A 77 22.43 14.55 -11.95
C ILE A 77 22.39 14.74 -13.47
N HIS A 78 21.88 15.88 -13.95
CA HIS A 78 21.79 16.20 -15.37
C HIS A 78 23.17 16.28 -16.04
N ASP A 79 24.15 16.92 -15.39
CA ASP A 79 25.52 17.02 -15.91
C ASP A 79 26.18 15.64 -16.08
N ALA A 80 25.90 14.70 -15.17
CA ALA A 80 26.40 13.32 -15.27
C ALA A 80 25.62 12.49 -16.30
N VAL A 81 24.28 12.60 -16.29
CA VAL A 81 23.36 11.83 -17.14
C VAL A 81 22.19 12.73 -17.61
N PRO A 82 22.35 13.45 -18.73
CA PRO A 82 21.36 14.44 -19.18
C PRO A 82 19.95 13.89 -19.46
N SER A 83 19.84 12.58 -19.72
CA SER A 83 18.56 11.90 -19.98
C SER A 83 17.90 11.30 -18.73
N LEU A 84 18.49 11.44 -17.55
CA LEU A 84 17.99 10.82 -16.31
C LEU A 84 17.05 11.75 -15.52
N CYS A 85 17.21 13.06 -15.58
CA CYS A 85 16.38 14.00 -14.82
C CYS A 85 16.14 15.30 -15.63
N PRO A 86 15.14 16.14 -15.25
CA PRO A 86 14.94 17.43 -15.88
C PRO A 86 16.09 18.38 -15.52
N GLN A 87 16.55 19.16 -16.49
CA GLN A 87 17.50 20.23 -16.21
C GLN A 87 16.83 21.31 -15.35
N SER A 88 17.51 21.81 -14.32
CA SER A 88 17.02 22.95 -13.55
C SER A 88 17.57 24.25 -14.10
N TYR A 89 16.69 25.14 -14.55
CA TYR A 89 17.09 26.39 -15.20
C TYR A 89 17.37 27.50 -14.21
N ALA A 90 16.50 27.67 -13.21
CA ALA A 90 16.60 28.76 -12.26
C ALA A 90 15.84 28.48 -10.97
N TRP A 91 16.26 29.13 -9.90
CA TRP A 91 15.49 29.24 -8.66
C TRP A 91 15.73 30.64 -8.06
N GLY A 92 14.87 31.09 -7.15
CA GLY A 92 15.08 32.36 -6.46
C GLY A 92 13.83 32.92 -5.79
N PRO A 93 13.94 34.09 -5.13
CA PRO A 93 12.80 34.75 -4.50
C PRO A 93 11.82 35.27 -5.55
N LEU A 94 10.53 35.21 -5.23
CA LEU A 94 9.46 35.84 -6.02
C LEU A 94 9.35 37.33 -5.71
N GLU A 95 9.09 38.17 -6.71
CA GLU A 95 8.85 39.61 -6.48
C GLU A 95 7.43 39.88 -5.98
N SER A 96 6.45 39.11 -6.44
CA SER A 96 5.03 39.34 -6.18
C SER A 96 4.52 38.41 -5.09
N GLY A 97 4.30 38.95 -3.90
CA GLY A 97 3.58 38.27 -2.82
C GLY A 97 4.42 37.33 -1.95
N GLY A 98 5.75 37.41 -2.02
CA GLY A 98 6.68 36.64 -1.17
C GLY A 98 6.76 35.15 -1.53
N GLY A 99 7.83 34.50 -1.06
CA GLY A 99 8.15 33.10 -1.34
C GLY A 99 9.28 32.94 -2.36
N TYR A 100 9.47 31.70 -2.82
CA TYR A 100 10.52 31.29 -3.74
C TYR A 100 9.95 30.46 -4.89
N PHE A 101 10.71 30.32 -5.97
CA PHE A 101 10.40 29.45 -7.10
C PHE A 101 11.57 28.55 -7.46
N LEU A 102 11.24 27.44 -8.13
CA LEU A 102 12.15 26.58 -8.89
C LEU A 102 11.56 26.38 -10.28
N ALA A 103 12.38 26.55 -11.32
CA ALA A 103 11.99 26.38 -12.71
C ALA A 103 12.88 25.33 -13.39
N THR A 104 12.25 24.29 -13.95
CA THR A 104 12.93 23.15 -14.58
C THR A 104 12.39 22.89 -15.97
N GLU A 105 13.13 22.09 -16.73
CA GLU A 105 12.63 21.46 -17.94
C GLU A 105 11.30 20.75 -17.67
N PHE A 106 10.35 20.88 -18.60
CA PHE A 106 9.05 20.26 -18.46
C PHE A 106 9.09 18.80 -18.93
N LEU A 107 8.71 17.89 -18.04
CA LEU A 107 8.52 16.48 -18.32
C LEU A 107 7.04 16.21 -18.62
N ASP A 108 6.76 15.67 -19.80
CA ASP A 108 5.42 15.19 -20.15
C ASP A 108 5.26 13.70 -19.86
N PHE A 109 4.37 13.38 -18.92
CA PHE A 109 4.03 12.00 -18.54
C PHE A 109 2.78 11.47 -19.25
N SER A 110 2.03 12.31 -19.98
CA SER A 110 0.67 12.03 -20.48
C SER A 110 0.61 11.09 -21.69
N GLY A 111 1.75 10.82 -22.34
CA GLY A 111 1.83 9.99 -23.54
C GLY A 111 1.14 10.57 -24.78
N ARG A 112 0.66 11.83 -24.73
CA ARG A 112 0.05 12.53 -25.87
C ARG A 112 1.11 13.40 -26.56
N LEU A 113 1.34 13.18 -27.85
CA LEU A 113 2.23 14.04 -28.64
C LEU A 113 1.69 15.48 -28.67
N SER A 114 2.57 16.46 -28.51
CA SER A 114 2.21 17.86 -28.83
C SER A 114 1.87 17.96 -30.32
N SER A 115 0.94 18.84 -30.70
CA SER A 115 0.55 19.08 -32.10
C SER A 115 1.74 19.52 -32.98
N ALA A 116 2.76 20.15 -32.39
CA ALA A 116 4.02 20.51 -33.05
C ALA A 116 4.98 19.32 -33.23
N ALA A 117 4.99 18.35 -32.31
CA ALA A 117 5.78 17.12 -32.43
C ALA A 117 5.21 16.17 -33.50
N ALA A 118 3.88 16.09 -33.63
CA ALA A 118 3.21 15.25 -34.63
C ALA A 118 3.49 15.65 -36.09
N ALA A 119 3.87 16.91 -36.34
CA ALA A 119 4.22 17.38 -37.69
C ALA A 119 5.65 17.02 -38.13
N ARG A 120 6.55 16.71 -37.18
CA ARG A 120 7.99 16.48 -37.42
C ARG A 120 8.36 15.00 -37.61
N THR A 121 7.43 14.07 -37.41
CA THR A 121 7.66 12.61 -37.34
C THR A 121 7.80 11.87 -38.68
N ARG A 122 7.91 12.55 -39.83
CA ARG A 122 8.00 11.87 -41.14
C ARG A 122 9.41 11.48 -41.61
N SER A 123 10.48 11.69 -40.85
CA SER A 123 11.83 11.36 -41.38
C SER A 123 12.99 11.11 -40.39
N SER A 124 12.81 10.40 -39.26
CA SER A 124 13.99 9.92 -38.54
C SER A 124 13.75 8.64 -37.73
N SER A 125 14.47 7.58 -38.10
CA SER A 125 14.69 6.37 -37.32
C SER A 125 15.78 6.61 -36.26
N GLY A 126 15.44 6.48 -34.97
CA GLY A 126 16.34 6.57 -33.80
C GLY A 126 16.72 8.01 -33.41
N SER A 127 16.85 8.42 -32.15
CA SER A 127 17.10 7.67 -30.92
C SER A 127 16.86 8.58 -29.70
N GLY A 128 16.09 8.13 -28.71
CA GLY A 128 16.34 8.57 -27.32
C GLY A 128 17.72 8.13 -26.84
N SER A 129 18.00 8.28 -25.55
CA SER A 129 19.27 7.84 -24.97
C SER A 129 19.56 6.35 -25.23
N GLY A 130 18.51 5.55 -25.43
CA GLY A 130 18.62 4.10 -25.63
C GLY A 130 19.07 3.36 -24.38
N MET A 131 19.16 4.07 -23.24
CA MET A 131 19.63 3.54 -21.96
C MET A 131 18.44 3.18 -21.07
N SER A 132 18.48 2.01 -20.45
CA SER A 132 17.56 1.63 -19.37
C SER A 132 17.80 2.50 -18.12
N LEU A 133 16.85 2.53 -17.18
CA LEU A 133 17.08 3.14 -15.86
C LEU A 133 18.31 2.57 -15.15
N ALA A 134 18.56 1.26 -15.24
CA ALA A 134 19.72 0.61 -14.62
C ALA A 134 21.04 1.13 -15.22
N GLN A 135 21.11 1.27 -16.55
CA GLN A 135 22.27 1.83 -17.24
C GLN A 135 22.49 3.30 -16.91
N LYS A 136 21.42 4.10 -16.83
CA LYS A 136 21.52 5.51 -16.44
C LYS A 136 22.00 5.66 -15.01
N LEU A 137 21.44 4.89 -14.07
CA LEU A 137 21.87 4.94 -12.68
C LEU A 137 23.30 4.40 -12.51
N ALA A 138 23.67 3.33 -13.22
CA ALA A 138 25.04 2.83 -13.26
C ALA A 138 26.04 3.91 -13.72
N ARG A 139 25.68 4.66 -14.78
CA ARG A 139 26.48 5.80 -15.25
C ARG A 139 26.58 6.91 -14.22
N LEU A 140 25.49 7.28 -13.56
CA LEU A 140 25.51 8.26 -12.46
C LEU A 140 26.46 7.80 -11.35
N HIS A 141 26.31 6.54 -10.91
CA HIS A 141 27.06 5.91 -9.82
C HIS A 141 28.52 5.55 -10.16
N THR A 142 28.96 5.75 -11.39
CA THR A 142 30.35 5.55 -11.82
C THR A 142 31.02 6.84 -12.30
N THR A 143 30.26 7.94 -12.38
CA THR A 143 30.79 9.26 -12.73
C THR A 143 31.38 9.91 -11.47
N PRO A 144 32.71 10.14 -11.40
CA PRO A 144 33.31 10.75 -10.22
C PRO A 144 32.76 12.15 -9.97
N ALA A 145 32.55 12.49 -8.69
CA ALA A 145 32.17 13.82 -8.28
C ALA A 145 33.25 14.86 -8.63
N PRO A 146 32.88 16.11 -8.93
CA PRO A 146 33.85 17.17 -9.14
C PRO A 146 34.64 17.46 -7.86
N VAL A 147 35.82 18.06 -8.02
CA VAL A 147 36.63 18.57 -6.89
C VAL A 147 36.00 19.88 -6.41
N PRO A 148 35.54 19.98 -5.15
CA PRO A 148 34.98 21.21 -4.62
C PRO A 148 36.03 22.33 -4.54
N GLU A 149 35.58 23.58 -4.60
CA GLU A 149 36.48 24.73 -4.45
C GLU A 149 37.21 24.68 -3.09
N GLY A 150 38.53 24.91 -3.11
CA GLY A 150 39.37 24.85 -1.91
C GLY A 150 39.92 23.47 -1.55
N TYR A 151 39.65 22.43 -2.36
CA TYR A 151 40.18 21.08 -2.17
C TYR A 151 41.02 20.63 -3.37
N ASP A 152 41.96 19.70 -3.14
CA ASP A 152 42.83 19.14 -4.18
C ASP A 152 42.31 17.79 -4.73
N SER A 153 41.25 17.24 -4.14
CA SER A 153 40.65 15.96 -4.52
C SER A 153 39.13 15.93 -4.28
N PRO A 154 38.38 15.04 -4.95
CA PRO A 154 36.94 14.89 -4.70
C PRO A 154 36.65 14.57 -3.23
N GLN A 155 35.61 15.19 -2.69
CA GLN A 155 35.18 15.04 -1.29
C GLN A 155 33.78 14.42 -1.23
N PHE A 156 33.45 13.78 -0.10
CA PHE A 156 32.08 13.41 0.25
C PHE A 156 31.38 14.63 0.84
N GLY A 157 30.11 14.86 0.48
CA GLY A 157 29.39 16.10 0.82
C GLY A 157 28.69 16.73 -0.37
N PHE A 158 28.26 17.98 -0.25
CA PHE A 158 27.63 18.67 -1.37
C PHE A 158 27.79 20.19 -1.23
N PRO A 159 27.86 20.96 -2.34
CA PRO A 159 28.10 22.40 -2.29
C PRO A 159 27.02 23.21 -1.57
N VAL A 160 25.81 22.67 -1.42
CA VAL A 160 24.67 23.31 -0.76
C VAL A 160 23.93 22.31 0.13
N THR A 161 23.17 22.82 1.09
CA THR A 161 22.17 22.01 1.82
C THR A 161 21.11 21.50 0.85
N THR A 162 20.85 20.20 0.90
CA THR A 162 19.74 19.53 0.20
C THR A 162 18.69 19.09 1.20
N CYS A 163 17.49 18.75 0.75
CA CYS A 163 16.42 18.28 1.64
C CYS A 163 15.91 16.90 1.22
N CYS A 164 15.91 15.93 2.14
CA CYS A 164 15.28 14.63 1.95
C CYS A 164 13.91 14.67 2.62
N GLY A 165 12.86 14.83 1.82
CA GLY A 165 11.56 15.32 2.32
C GLY A 165 11.71 16.75 2.86
N ASP A 166 11.15 17.02 4.03
CA ASP A 166 11.23 18.33 4.68
C ASP A 166 12.50 18.51 5.53
N THR A 167 13.39 17.51 5.59
CA THR A 167 14.59 17.57 6.45
C THR A 167 15.80 18.11 5.70
N PRO A 168 16.37 19.25 6.12
CA PRO A 168 17.65 19.74 5.60
C PRO A 168 18.79 18.77 5.94
N GLN A 169 19.72 18.62 5.01
CA GLN A 169 20.87 17.71 5.12
C GLN A 169 22.15 18.48 5.40
N ASP A 170 22.92 18.05 6.40
CA ASP A 170 24.28 18.53 6.59
C ASP A 170 25.17 17.96 5.49
N ASN A 171 25.63 18.80 4.59
CA ASN A 171 26.43 18.39 3.43
C ASN A 171 27.89 18.84 3.53
N THR A 172 28.35 19.14 4.75
CA THR A 172 29.73 19.54 5.02
C THR A 172 30.72 18.54 4.40
N PHE A 173 31.72 19.06 3.69
CA PHE A 173 32.67 18.22 2.96
C PHE A 173 33.63 17.49 3.90
N THR A 174 33.81 16.19 3.66
CA THR A 174 34.84 15.37 4.32
C THR A 174 35.58 14.50 3.31
N SER A 175 36.81 14.12 3.66
CA SER A 175 37.62 13.21 2.86
C SER A 175 37.27 11.73 3.07
N SER A 176 36.55 11.41 4.15
CA SER A 176 36.20 10.04 4.54
C SER A 176 34.70 9.81 4.48
N TRP A 177 34.28 8.77 3.75
CA TRP A 177 32.87 8.39 3.70
C TRP A 177 32.34 7.92 5.06
N ALA A 178 33.17 7.24 5.85
CA ALA A 178 32.78 6.82 7.20
C ALA A 178 32.51 8.03 8.11
N GLU A 179 33.36 9.05 8.04
CA GLU A 179 33.18 10.32 8.75
C GLU A 179 31.91 11.03 8.27
N PHE A 180 31.75 11.19 6.94
CA PHE A 180 30.59 11.84 6.37
C PHE A 180 29.27 11.18 6.79
N PHE A 181 29.20 9.86 6.65
CA PHE A 181 27.99 9.11 6.97
C PHE A 181 27.76 9.02 8.49
N GLY A 182 28.82 8.95 9.28
CA GLY A 182 28.72 8.94 10.74
C GLY A 182 28.22 10.27 11.29
N GLU A 183 28.89 11.36 10.95
CA GLU A 183 28.68 12.68 11.53
C GLU A 183 27.55 13.44 10.84
N HIS A 184 27.65 13.61 9.52
CA HIS A 184 26.75 14.46 8.73
C HIS A 184 25.50 13.73 8.21
N ARG A 185 25.37 12.43 8.48
CA ARG A 185 24.12 11.68 8.25
C ARG A 185 23.54 11.17 9.55
N LEU A 186 24.17 10.19 10.21
CA LEU A 186 23.55 9.51 11.36
C LEU A 186 23.44 10.39 12.61
N LEU A 187 24.51 11.13 12.98
CA LEU A 187 24.44 12.02 14.14
C LEU A 187 23.61 13.28 13.85
N ALA A 188 23.79 13.91 12.68
CA ALA A 188 23.00 15.05 12.27
C ALA A 188 21.49 14.74 12.24
N ILE A 189 21.08 13.60 11.66
CA ILE A 189 19.65 13.25 11.63
C ILE A 189 19.12 12.83 12.99
N LEU A 190 19.97 12.26 13.86
CA LEU A 190 19.61 11.98 15.24
C LEU A 190 19.33 13.28 15.99
N GLU A 191 20.19 14.31 15.84
CA GLU A 191 19.98 15.62 16.46
C GLU A 191 18.67 16.25 15.99
N GLN A 192 18.42 16.27 14.67
CA GLN A 192 17.15 16.77 14.15
C GLN A 192 15.94 15.96 14.67
N ALA A 193 16.08 14.64 14.76
CA ALA A 193 15.04 13.78 15.30
C ALA A 193 14.78 14.06 16.79
N GLU A 194 15.82 14.38 17.57
CA GLU A 194 15.70 14.73 18.99
C GLU A 194 15.13 16.14 19.19
N GLU A 195 15.44 17.09 18.30
CA GLU A 195 14.79 18.41 18.27
C GLU A 195 13.30 18.28 18.00
N ASN A 196 12.92 17.46 17.02
CA ASN A 196 11.53 17.32 16.59
C ASN A 196 10.69 16.43 17.52
N ASN A 197 11.28 15.38 18.09
CA ASN A 197 10.55 14.34 18.84
C ASN A 197 10.96 14.22 20.32
N GLY A 198 11.96 14.98 20.77
CA GLY A 198 12.55 14.86 22.10
C GLY A 198 13.69 13.84 22.17
N ARG A 199 14.59 14.04 23.14
CA ARG A 199 15.79 13.22 23.35
C ARG A 199 15.43 11.79 23.77
N ASP A 200 15.96 10.80 23.07
CA ASP A 200 15.80 9.37 23.39
C ASP A 200 17.17 8.75 23.69
N SER A 201 17.40 8.43 24.97
CA SER A 201 18.68 7.92 25.44
C SER A 201 19.02 6.54 24.88
N GLU A 202 18.04 5.68 24.59
CA GLU A 202 18.32 4.38 23.99
C GLU A 202 18.75 4.55 22.54
N LEU A 203 17.97 5.33 21.77
CA LEU A 203 18.23 5.63 20.37
C LEU A 203 19.59 6.28 20.20
N ARG A 204 19.87 7.36 20.96
CA ARG A 204 21.15 8.05 20.92
C ARG A 204 22.30 7.10 21.21
N ARG A 205 22.21 6.31 22.29
CA ARG A 205 23.24 5.34 22.65
C ARG A 205 23.50 4.32 21.52
N VAL A 206 22.46 3.79 20.87
CA VAL A 206 22.67 2.81 19.79
C VAL A 206 23.18 3.46 18.51
N VAL A 207 22.75 4.67 18.18
CA VAL A 207 23.27 5.43 17.03
C VAL A 207 24.73 5.81 17.25
N GLU A 208 25.07 6.43 18.39
CA GLU A 208 26.45 6.77 18.74
C GLU A 208 27.34 5.52 18.73
N ARG A 209 26.85 4.40 19.29
CA ARG A 209 27.58 3.14 19.24
C ARG A 209 27.78 2.64 17.80
N THR A 210 26.76 2.71 16.94
CA THR A 210 26.89 2.32 15.53
C THR A 210 27.89 3.23 14.81
N VAL A 211 27.86 4.54 15.05
CA VAL A 211 28.80 5.51 14.47
C VAL A 211 30.24 5.22 14.93
N HIS A 212 30.46 4.84 16.19
CA HIS A 212 31.81 4.58 16.69
C HIS A 212 32.33 3.15 16.44
N GLU A 213 31.46 2.13 16.39
CA GLU A 213 31.87 0.72 16.31
C GLU A 213 31.61 0.06 14.94
N VAL A 214 30.52 0.43 14.26
CA VAL A 214 30.05 -0.26 13.04
C VAL A 214 30.44 0.51 11.79
N VAL A 215 30.23 1.82 11.77
CA VAL A 215 30.56 2.68 10.62
C VAL A 215 32.04 2.56 10.23
N PRO A 216 33.04 2.65 11.13
CA PRO A 216 34.44 2.53 10.76
C PRO A 216 34.80 1.13 10.23
N LYS A 217 34.08 0.08 10.67
CA LYS A 217 34.32 -1.30 10.23
C LYS A 217 33.75 -1.58 8.86
N LEU A 218 32.55 -1.07 8.56
CA LEU A 218 31.88 -1.32 7.28
C LEU A 218 32.27 -0.31 6.20
N LEU A 219 32.53 0.94 6.59
CA LEU A 219 32.69 2.08 5.69
C LEU A 219 34.08 2.72 5.74
N GLY A 220 35.00 2.21 6.58
CA GLY A 220 36.33 2.76 6.75
C GLY A 220 37.15 2.73 5.45
N SER A 221 37.94 3.78 5.23
CA SER A 221 38.71 3.97 3.99
C SER A 221 39.74 2.87 3.70
N ASP A 222 40.25 2.20 4.74
CA ASP A 222 41.20 1.09 4.62
C ASP A 222 40.52 -0.26 4.34
N HIS A 223 39.18 -0.30 4.27
CA HIS A 223 38.38 -1.51 4.17
C HIS A 223 37.41 -1.50 2.98
N LEU A 224 36.58 -0.45 2.87
CA LEU A 224 35.56 -0.35 1.83
C LEU A 224 36.17 -0.02 0.47
N GLY A 225 35.87 -0.83 -0.54
CA GLY A 225 36.43 -0.72 -1.89
C GLY A 225 37.74 -1.48 -2.09
N GLY A 226 38.20 -2.23 -1.08
CA GLY A 226 39.44 -2.99 -1.16
C GLY A 226 40.67 -2.09 -1.35
N LYS A 227 41.60 -2.48 -2.22
CA LYS A 227 42.85 -1.73 -2.43
C LYS A 227 42.65 -0.38 -3.13
N ASP A 228 41.58 -0.26 -3.91
CA ASP A 228 41.33 0.92 -4.74
C ASP A 228 40.47 1.96 -4.02
N GLY A 229 39.91 1.59 -2.85
CA GLY A 229 38.97 2.42 -2.10
C GLY A 229 37.67 2.70 -2.86
N ILE A 230 36.88 3.63 -2.33
CA ILE A 230 35.70 4.18 -3.01
C ILE A 230 35.96 5.62 -3.44
N LYS A 231 35.24 6.07 -4.47
CA LYS A 231 35.27 7.46 -4.93
C LYS A 231 33.90 8.11 -4.67
N PRO A 232 33.86 9.38 -4.27
CA PRO A 232 32.60 10.12 -4.20
C PRO A 232 31.97 10.19 -5.60
N VAL A 233 30.69 9.83 -5.70
CA VAL A 233 29.88 9.97 -6.90
C VAL A 233 28.59 10.69 -6.55
N VAL A 234 27.95 11.31 -7.55
CA VAL A 234 26.63 11.90 -7.35
C VAL A 234 25.63 10.77 -7.10
N VAL A 235 24.83 10.90 -6.05
CA VAL A 235 23.67 10.03 -5.79
C VAL A 235 22.38 10.86 -5.85
N HIS A 236 21.24 10.20 -6.04
CA HIS A 236 19.95 10.88 -5.97
C HIS A 236 19.61 11.29 -4.53
N GLY A 237 19.97 10.44 -3.55
CA GLY A 237 19.79 10.64 -2.12
C GLY A 237 18.36 10.48 -1.59
N ASP A 238 17.38 10.33 -2.48
CA ASP A 238 15.96 10.11 -2.17
C ASP A 238 15.27 9.24 -3.25
N LEU A 239 15.96 8.24 -3.80
CA LEU A 239 15.47 7.47 -4.93
C LEU A 239 14.56 6.31 -4.49
N TRP A 240 13.29 6.60 -4.26
CA TRP A 240 12.26 5.58 -4.03
C TRP A 240 11.29 5.49 -5.23
N SER A 241 10.38 4.53 -5.18
CA SER A 241 9.45 4.25 -6.29
C SER A 241 8.58 5.44 -6.70
N GLY A 242 8.33 6.40 -5.80
CA GLY A 242 7.60 7.64 -6.07
C GLY A 242 8.39 8.71 -6.82
N ASN A 243 9.72 8.65 -6.81
CA ASN A 243 10.62 9.65 -7.41
C ASN A 243 11.19 9.21 -8.77
N LYS A 244 10.52 8.25 -9.44
CA LYS A 244 10.84 7.79 -10.80
C LYS A 244 9.60 7.57 -11.64
N SER A 245 9.71 7.81 -12.95
CA SER A 245 8.62 7.58 -13.92
C SER A 245 9.16 7.46 -15.36
N GLN A 246 8.25 7.38 -16.33
CA GLN A 246 8.56 7.47 -17.77
C GLN A 246 7.95 8.73 -18.38
N GLY A 247 8.81 9.63 -18.85
CA GLY A 247 8.42 10.93 -19.39
C GLY A 247 9.20 11.33 -20.64
N SER A 248 8.69 12.31 -21.36
CA SER A 248 9.38 12.93 -22.50
C SER A 248 9.74 14.37 -22.17
N PHE A 249 10.95 14.79 -22.52
CA PHE A 249 11.42 16.16 -22.31
C PHE A 249 10.87 17.07 -23.42
N VAL A 250 10.05 18.04 -23.04
CA VAL A 250 9.49 19.02 -23.98
C VAL A 250 10.56 20.06 -24.31
N GLY A 251 10.74 20.40 -25.59
CA GLY A 251 11.76 21.34 -26.07
C GLY A 251 13.08 20.70 -26.50
N ARG A 252 13.31 19.40 -26.25
CA ARG A 252 14.47 18.67 -26.80
C ARG A 252 14.27 18.33 -28.27
N ARG A 253 15.35 18.05 -29.01
CA ARG A 253 15.26 17.69 -30.45
C ARG A 253 14.36 16.47 -30.72
N ASP A 254 14.23 15.57 -29.75
CA ASP A 254 13.35 14.40 -29.79
C ASP A 254 12.37 14.42 -28.61
N GLU A 255 11.37 15.30 -28.69
CA GLU A 255 10.26 15.38 -27.71
C GLU A 255 9.37 14.13 -27.72
N THR A 256 9.58 13.19 -28.65
CA THR A 256 8.71 12.03 -28.86
C THR A 256 9.19 10.77 -28.16
N THR A 257 10.48 10.72 -27.83
CA THR A 257 11.04 9.58 -27.10
C THR A 257 10.75 9.69 -25.61
N ARG A 258 10.23 8.60 -25.04
CA ARG A 258 10.05 8.45 -23.59
C ARG A 258 11.34 7.92 -22.99
N GLU A 259 11.69 8.48 -21.84
CA GLU A 259 12.88 8.15 -21.08
C GLU A 259 12.45 7.70 -19.67
N ASP A 260 13.14 6.71 -19.11
CA ASP A 260 13.10 6.49 -17.66
C ASP A 260 13.78 7.69 -17.00
N VAL A 261 13.04 8.39 -16.13
CA VAL A 261 13.47 9.63 -15.49
C VAL A 261 13.26 9.58 -13.98
N VAL A 262 14.07 10.36 -13.27
CA VAL A 262 13.99 10.60 -11.82
C VAL A 262 13.79 12.09 -11.56
N PHE A 263 13.21 12.42 -10.42
CA PHE A 263 12.87 13.78 -10.01
C PHE A 263 12.80 13.86 -8.48
N ASP A 264 12.74 15.09 -7.96
CA ASP A 264 12.77 15.39 -6.53
C ASP A 264 14.01 14.82 -5.77
N PRO A 265 15.25 15.08 -6.24
CA PRO A 265 16.46 14.57 -5.58
C PRO A 265 16.86 15.34 -4.31
N SER A 266 17.55 14.62 -3.42
CA SER A 266 18.26 15.13 -2.24
C SER A 266 19.75 14.78 -2.35
N SER A 267 20.40 15.23 -3.41
CA SER A 267 21.73 14.72 -3.79
C SER A 267 22.82 15.06 -2.78
N CYS A 268 23.83 14.21 -2.78
CA CYS A 268 25.16 14.47 -2.21
C CYS A 268 26.21 13.69 -3.03
N TYR A 269 27.48 13.97 -2.80
CA TYR A 269 28.59 13.16 -3.25
C TYR A 269 28.84 12.08 -2.20
N ALA A 270 28.57 10.83 -2.58
CA ALA A 270 28.45 9.71 -1.67
C ALA A 270 29.10 8.45 -2.26
N HIS A 271 29.14 7.39 -1.45
CA HIS A 271 29.28 6.04 -1.98
C HIS A 271 28.03 5.66 -2.78
N ASN A 272 28.21 5.03 -3.94
CA ASN A 272 27.11 4.68 -4.84
C ASN A 272 26.02 3.79 -4.22
N GLU A 273 26.37 2.92 -3.26
CA GLU A 273 25.38 2.04 -2.62
C GLU A 273 24.47 2.79 -1.62
N TYR A 274 24.71 4.08 -1.35
CA TYR A 274 23.88 4.91 -0.46
C TYR A 274 22.42 4.96 -0.92
N ASP A 275 22.18 5.15 -2.22
CA ASP A 275 20.82 5.16 -2.79
C ASP A 275 20.07 3.84 -2.55
N PHE A 276 20.79 2.72 -2.38
CA PHE A 276 20.16 1.43 -2.17
C PHE A 276 19.45 1.33 -0.81
N GLY A 277 19.84 2.14 0.16
CA GLY A 277 19.18 2.21 1.47
C GLY A 277 17.69 2.55 1.30
N ILE A 278 17.39 3.69 0.67
CA ILE A 278 16.00 4.12 0.46
C ILE A 278 15.27 3.27 -0.59
N MET A 279 15.97 2.83 -1.65
CA MET A 279 15.39 1.91 -2.63
C MET A 279 14.95 0.59 -2.00
N ARG A 280 15.68 0.10 -0.99
CA ARG A 280 15.32 -1.12 -0.24
C ARG A 280 14.19 -0.86 0.75
N MET A 281 14.22 0.28 1.45
CA MET A 281 13.19 0.66 2.42
C MET A 281 11.79 0.71 1.79
N PHE A 282 11.67 1.21 0.55
CA PHE A 282 10.38 1.39 -0.14
C PHE A 282 10.12 0.45 -1.31
N GLY A 283 11.13 -0.27 -1.79
CA GLY A 283 11.01 -1.19 -2.92
C GLY A 283 10.70 -0.50 -4.26
N GLY A 284 10.08 -1.25 -5.19
CA GLY A 284 9.69 -0.75 -6.51
C GLY A 284 10.75 -0.84 -7.63
N PHE A 285 11.78 -1.66 -7.40
CA PHE A 285 12.83 -2.00 -8.38
C PHE A 285 12.86 -3.52 -8.59
N HIS A 286 12.58 -3.96 -9.82
CA HIS A 286 12.47 -5.38 -10.16
C HIS A 286 13.83 -6.09 -10.18
N THR A 287 13.82 -7.42 -10.10
CA THR A 287 15.04 -8.26 -10.17
C THR A 287 15.85 -8.01 -11.45
N SER A 288 15.18 -7.68 -12.57
CA SER A 288 15.85 -7.34 -13.84
C SER A 288 16.71 -6.08 -13.72
N PHE A 289 16.21 -5.04 -13.04
CA PHE A 289 16.97 -3.82 -12.77
C PHE A 289 18.23 -4.11 -11.97
N TRP A 290 18.12 -4.87 -10.87
CA TRP A 290 19.27 -5.18 -10.02
C TRP A 290 20.30 -6.06 -10.71
N LYS A 291 19.84 -7.01 -11.53
CA LYS A 291 20.72 -7.85 -12.34
C LYS A 291 21.51 -6.99 -13.32
N GLU A 292 20.82 -6.17 -14.12
CA GLU A 292 21.46 -5.30 -15.11
C GLU A 292 22.38 -4.27 -14.45
N TYR A 293 21.95 -3.64 -13.36
CA TYR A 293 22.78 -2.68 -12.62
C TYR A 293 24.07 -3.34 -12.11
N HIS A 294 24.00 -4.53 -11.49
CA HIS A 294 25.19 -5.18 -10.95
C HIS A 294 26.09 -5.86 -12.00
N GLU A 295 25.58 -6.09 -13.20
CA GLU A 295 26.42 -6.42 -14.37
C GLU A 295 27.31 -5.23 -14.78
N LEU A 296 26.82 -4.00 -14.58
CA LEU A 296 27.53 -2.76 -14.93
C LEU A 296 28.37 -2.20 -13.77
N VAL A 297 27.84 -2.27 -12.55
CA VAL A 297 28.46 -1.79 -11.32
C VAL A 297 28.44 -2.92 -10.29
N PRO A 298 29.51 -3.74 -10.24
CA PRO A 298 29.64 -4.80 -9.25
C PRO A 298 29.49 -4.26 -7.82
N LYS A 299 29.02 -5.13 -6.92
CA LYS A 299 28.92 -4.81 -5.49
C LYS A 299 30.30 -4.42 -4.96
N THR A 300 30.35 -3.37 -4.14
CA THR A 300 31.63 -2.87 -3.61
C THR A 300 32.26 -3.93 -2.70
N GLU A 301 33.58 -4.10 -2.76
CA GLU A 301 34.29 -5.02 -1.86
C GLU A 301 34.33 -4.48 -0.42
N PRO A 302 34.25 -5.33 0.62
CA PRO A 302 34.01 -6.78 0.55
C PRO A 302 32.56 -7.11 0.16
N VAL A 303 32.36 -7.94 -0.87
CA VAL A 303 31.02 -8.30 -1.36
C VAL A 303 30.18 -9.01 -0.28
N GLY A 304 30.83 -9.77 0.62
CA GLY A 304 30.17 -10.47 1.72
C GLY A 304 29.51 -9.57 2.76
N GLU A 305 29.80 -8.27 2.75
CA GLU A 305 29.26 -7.27 3.68
C GLU A 305 28.26 -6.32 3.01
N TYR A 306 27.97 -6.54 1.73
CA TYR A 306 27.04 -5.73 0.94
C TYR A 306 25.69 -5.52 1.64
N GLU A 307 25.08 -6.59 2.15
CA GLU A 307 23.77 -6.51 2.81
C GLU A 307 23.81 -5.71 4.12
N ASP A 308 24.93 -5.76 4.83
CA ASP A 308 25.13 -5.01 6.07
C ASP A 308 25.32 -3.51 5.75
N ARG A 309 26.05 -3.17 4.67
CA ARG A 309 26.20 -1.78 4.21
C ARG A 309 24.89 -1.18 3.74
N VAL A 310 24.12 -1.89 2.91
CA VAL A 310 22.80 -1.41 2.47
C VAL A 310 21.87 -1.24 3.67
N SER A 311 21.97 -2.11 4.68
CA SER A 311 21.26 -1.93 5.95
C SER A 311 21.70 -0.71 6.73
N LEU A 312 23.00 -0.43 6.73
CA LEU A 312 23.54 0.75 7.37
C LEU A 312 23.00 2.03 6.70
N TYR A 313 22.97 2.10 5.37
CA TYR A 313 22.38 3.23 4.65
C TYR A 313 20.86 3.36 4.87
N GLU A 314 20.14 2.23 4.96
CA GLU A 314 18.71 2.23 5.27
C GLU A 314 18.40 2.90 6.63
N ILE A 315 19.28 2.78 7.63
CA ILE A 315 19.08 3.40 8.95
C ILE A 315 18.87 4.91 8.84
N TYR A 316 19.70 5.60 8.04
CA TYR A 316 19.57 7.05 7.87
C TYR A 316 18.16 7.42 7.39
N HIS A 317 17.59 6.67 6.43
CA HIS A 317 16.25 6.96 5.92
C HIS A 317 15.15 6.64 6.94
N HIS A 318 15.30 5.60 7.77
CA HIS A 318 14.39 5.38 8.91
C HIS A 318 14.47 6.50 9.94
N LEU A 319 15.68 6.97 10.28
CA LEU A 319 15.86 8.10 11.20
C LEU A 319 15.31 9.39 10.60
N ASN A 320 15.46 9.62 9.29
CA ASN A 320 14.89 10.77 8.61
C ASN A 320 13.37 10.74 8.65
N HIS A 321 12.75 9.60 8.35
CA HIS A 321 11.30 9.45 8.47
C HIS A 321 10.82 9.57 9.92
N TYR A 322 11.62 9.14 10.90
CA TYR A 322 11.34 9.41 12.30
C TYR A 322 11.45 10.91 12.64
N ALA A 323 12.42 11.64 12.08
CA ALA A 323 12.54 13.08 12.28
C ALA A 323 11.34 13.85 11.71
N ILE A 324 10.84 13.48 10.53
CA ILE A 324 9.72 14.17 9.85
C ILE A 324 8.36 13.74 10.43
N PHE A 325 8.14 12.43 10.61
CA PHE A 325 6.82 11.86 10.89
C PHE A 325 6.67 11.29 12.32
N GLY A 326 7.77 11.18 13.08
CA GLY A 326 7.78 10.53 14.39
C GLY A 326 7.47 9.03 14.33
N GLY A 327 6.94 8.49 15.44
CA GLY A 327 6.27 7.19 15.45
C GLY A 327 7.13 5.94 15.14
N GLY A 328 6.59 5.02 14.33
CA GLY A 328 7.08 3.65 14.12
C GLY A 328 8.39 3.49 13.33
N TYR A 329 8.90 4.57 12.73
CA TYR A 329 10.19 4.55 12.02
C TYR A 329 11.39 4.41 12.98
N LYS A 330 11.24 4.86 14.24
CA LYS A 330 12.23 4.62 15.30
C LYS A 330 12.46 3.13 15.55
N SER A 331 11.40 2.31 15.59
CA SER A 331 11.54 0.86 15.80
C SER A 331 12.23 0.17 14.62
N GLY A 332 12.01 0.62 13.39
CA GLY A 332 12.73 0.16 12.20
C GLY A 332 14.23 0.44 12.33
N ALA A 333 14.59 1.70 12.61
CA ALA A 333 15.98 2.11 12.85
C ALA A 333 16.63 1.29 13.97
N ILE A 334 15.99 1.17 15.14
CA ILE A 334 16.51 0.40 16.28
C ILE A 334 16.69 -1.08 15.95
N GLY A 335 15.76 -1.68 15.19
CA GLY A 335 15.85 -3.08 14.77
C GLY A 335 17.10 -3.35 13.93
N ILE A 336 17.35 -2.49 12.94
CA ILE A 336 18.53 -2.59 12.07
C ILE A 336 19.81 -2.29 12.87
N LEU A 337 19.82 -1.23 13.67
CA LEU A 337 20.94 -0.86 14.54
C LEU A 337 21.34 -2.00 15.48
N LYS A 338 20.36 -2.65 16.13
CA LYS A 338 20.61 -3.82 17.00
C LYS A 338 21.13 -5.01 16.22
N LYS A 339 20.60 -5.29 15.02
CA LYS A 339 21.08 -6.38 14.17
C LYS A 339 22.54 -6.16 13.76
N LEU A 340 22.88 -4.97 13.28
CA LEU A 340 24.26 -4.62 12.89
C LEU A 340 25.22 -4.64 14.09
N ALA A 341 24.76 -4.26 15.28
CA ALA A 341 25.54 -4.36 16.51
C ALA A 341 25.74 -5.83 17.00
N MET A 342 24.90 -6.77 16.56
CA MET A 342 25.01 -8.20 16.88
C MET A 342 25.82 -9.00 15.85
N VAL A 343 25.83 -8.57 14.59
CA VAL A 343 26.58 -9.23 13.51
C VAL A 343 28.08 -8.93 13.67
N ARG A 344 28.80 -9.92 14.24
CA ARG A 344 30.27 -10.03 14.39
C ARG A 344 30.91 -9.28 15.57
N ILE A 345 30.53 -9.69 16.79
CA ILE A 345 31.53 -10.10 17.79
C ILE A 345 31.78 -11.60 17.60
N LYS A 346 32.55 -11.95 16.58
CA LYS A 346 33.12 -13.30 16.39
C LYS A 346 34.63 -13.22 16.30
N ASP A 347 35.24 -12.45 17.21
CA ASP A 347 36.62 -12.69 17.63
C ASP A 347 36.61 -13.31 19.03
N GLY A 348 36.68 -14.64 19.04
CA GLY A 348 37.57 -15.37 19.95
C GLY A 348 37.32 -15.41 21.46
N ARG A 349 36.22 -14.92 22.06
CA ARG A 349 35.97 -15.16 23.51
C ARG A 349 34.51 -15.53 23.84
N LYS A 350 34.35 -16.72 24.44
CA LYS A 350 33.10 -17.25 24.99
C LYS A 350 32.51 -16.30 26.06
N PRO A 351 31.19 -16.10 26.11
CA PRO A 351 30.58 -15.36 27.22
C PRO A 351 30.57 -16.23 28.49
N LYS A 352 31.11 -15.68 29.58
CA LYS A 352 30.94 -16.24 30.94
C LYS A 352 29.62 -15.77 31.53
N ALA A 353 29.05 -16.65 32.34
CA ALA A 353 27.72 -16.56 32.94
C ALA A 353 27.51 -15.35 33.89
N ARG A 354 26.25 -14.91 33.92
CA ARG A 354 25.50 -14.09 34.90
C ARG A 354 26.25 -13.48 36.10
N SER A 355 25.98 -12.19 36.33
CA SER A 355 25.55 -11.69 37.66
C SER A 355 24.69 -10.43 37.49
N SER A 356 23.56 -10.39 38.20
CA SER A 356 22.93 -9.16 38.68
C SER A 356 23.34 -8.97 40.14
N PRO A 357 22.94 -7.89 40.83
CA PRO A 357 22.47 -6.57 40.40
C PRO A 357 23.42 -5.47 40.89
N ASP A 358 23.35 -4.24 40.35
CA ASP A 358 23.82 -3.10 41.15
C ASP A 358 22.97 -1.84 40.92
N GLU A 359 22.65 -1.26 42.07
CA GLU A 359 21.84 -0.09 42.33
C GLU A 359 22.68 1.16 42.06
N SER A 360 22.20 2.07 41.22
CA SER A 360 22.48 3.51 41.39
C SER A 360 21.45 4.34 40.63
N TYR A 361 20.23 4.32 41.13
CA TYR A 361 19.26 5.37 40.85
C TYR A 361 19.42 6.45 41.92
N ASP A 362 19.96 7.62 41.57
CA ASP A 362 19.45 8.85 42.17
C ASP A 362 19.75 10.14 41.40
N ARG A 363 18.78 11.05 41.51
CA ARG A 363 18.76 12.49 41.15
C ARG A 363 18.60 12.91 39.68
N TYR A 364 17.34 13.13 39.30
CA TYR A 364 16.84 14.50 38.99
C TYR A 364 15.32 14.55 39.22
N GLN A 365 14.87 15.25 40.26
CA GLN A 365 13.45 15.43 40.58
C GLN A 365 12.93 16.73 39.93
N TRP A 366 11.98 16.61 39.01
CA TRP A 366 11.06 17.69 38.66
C TRP A 366 9.78 17.61 39.52
N PRO A 367 9.12 18.74 39.87
CA PRO A 367 8.03 18.73 40.84
C PRO A 367 6.77 18.06 40.26
N ARG A 368 6.36 16.94 40.88
CA ARG A 368 5.26 16.04 40.49
C ARG A 368 3.88 16.69 40.29
N TRP A 369 3.64 17.92 40.76
CA TRP A 369 2.30 18.51 40.77
C TRP A 369 1.88 19.17 39.44
N ARG A 370 2.83 19.66 38.62
CA ARG A 370 2.49 20.28 37.31
C ARG A 370 2.21 19.25 36.21
N THR A 371 2.95 18.14 36.24
CA THR A 371 2.71 16.98 35.38
C THR A 371 1.38 16.33 35.74
N MET A 372 1.07 16.13 37.02
CA MET A 372 -0.24 15.58 37.40
C MET A 372 -1.43 16.46 36.98
N LEU A 373 -1.31 17.78 36.98
CA LEU A 373 -2.42 18.68 36.61
C LEU A 373 -2.72 18.68 35.09
N LEU A 374 -1.68 18.73 34.25
CA LEU A 374 -1.83 18.60 32.80
C LEU A 374 -2.28 17.19 32.39
N PHE A 375 -1.83 16.17 33.12
CA PHE A 375 -2.27 14.78 32.92
C PHE A 375 -3.70 14.55 33.39
N LEU A 376 -4.16 15.19 34.47
CA LEU A 376 -5.56 15.12 34.89
C LEU A 376 -6.48 15.77 33.85
N ILE A 377 -6.08 16.91 33.28
CA ILE A 377 -6.86 17.60 32.24
C ILE A 377 -6.88 16.78 30.94
N ALA A 378 -5.75 16.24 30.49
CA ALA A 378 -5.70 15.39 29.29
C ALA A 378 -6.43 14.05 29.49
N ALA A 379 -6.32 13.42 30.67
CA ALA A 379 -7.03 12.19 30.99
C ALA A 379 -8.55 12.41 31.14
N LEU A 380 -8.99 13.54 31.73
CA LEU A 380 -10.40 13.91 31.80
C LEU A 380 -10.98 14.24 30.41
N CYS A 381 -10.22 14.90 29.53
CA CYS A 381 -10.63 15.13 28.15
C CYS A 381 -10.70 13.84 27.32
N VAL A 382 -9.83 12.86 27.61
CA VAL A 382 -9.85 11.53 26.98
C VAL A 382 -11.04 10.71 27.48
N GLU A 383 -11.30 10.70 28.78
CA GLU A 383 -12.39 9.92 29.38
C GLU A 383 -13.79 10.46 29.02
N GLU A 384 -13.93 11.76 28.77
CA GLU A 384 -15.14 12.38 28.18
C GLU A 384 -15.27 12.11 26.68
N ALA A 385 -14.19 12.18 25.91
CA ALA A 385 -14.22 11.97 24.45
C ALA A 385 -14.60 10.53 24.03
N PHE A 386 -14.53 9.56 24.95
CA PHE A 386 -14.90 8.17 24.71
C PHE A 386 -16.30 7.77 25.23
N LYS A 387 -17.06 8.71 25.83
CA LYS A 387 -18.36 8.42 26.45
C LYS A 387 -19.57 8.60 25.53
N ASP A 388 -19.51 9.49 24.54
CA ASP A 388 -20.69 9.78 23.73
C ASP A 388 -20.75 8.99 22.43
N GLY A 389 -21.95 8.44 22.22
CA GLY A 389 -22.34 7.67 21.07
C GLY A 389 -22.14 8.43 19.77
N PHE A 390 -22.21 7.66 18.69
CA PHE A 390 -22.10 8.06 17.30
C PHE A 390 -22.56 9.49 17.00
N TYR A 391 -21.87 10.14 16.06
CA TYR A 391 -22.07 11.50 15.55
C TYR A 391 -21.36 12.62 16.34
N TYR A 392 -20.03 12.69 16.22
CA TYR A 392 -19.19 13.90 16.05
C TYR A 392 -17.74 13.52 16.39
N ARG A 393 -16.80 13.50 15.43
CA ARG A 393 -15.39 13.09 15.67
C ARG A 393 -14.33 14.21 15.52
N PRO A 394 -14.42 15.36 16.22
CA PRO A 394 -13.34 16.35 16.24
C PRO A 394 -12.10 15.90 17.06
N HIS A 395 -12.22 14.83 17.85
CA HIS A 395 -11.17 14.31 18.75
C HIS A 395 -10.09 13.43 18.10
N LEU A 396 -10.27 13.04 16.83
CA LEU A 396 -9.31 12.21 16.08
C LEU A 396 -7.93 12.87 15.93
N TYR A 397 -7.88 14.20 15.80
CA TYR A 397 -6.65 14.97 15.63
C TYR A 397 -5.80 15.07 16.90
N LEU A 398 -6.42 15.10 18.09
CA LEU A 398 -5.69 15.17 19.36
C LEU A 398 -5.14 13.79 19.75
N ALA A 399 -5.89 12.73 19.47
CA ALA A 399 -5.43 11.38 19.69
C ALA A 399 -4.25 11.02 18.77
N SER A 400 -4.22 11.45 17.50
CA SER A 400 -3.11 11.15 16.57
C SER A 400 -1.77 11.78 16.98
N LEU A 401 -1.76 12.79 17.85
CA LEU A 401 -0.55 13.45 18.34
C LEU A 401 0.18 12.65 19.44
N ILE A 402 -0.47 11.67 20.06
CA ILE A 402 0.14 10.85 21.12
C ILE A 402 0.90 9.70 20.44
N PRO A 403 2.22 9.54 20.60
CA PRO A 403 2.93 8.43 19.99
C PRO A 403 2.36 7.08 20.45
N SER A 404 2.18 6.12 19.54
CA SER A 404 1.55 4.83 19.83
C SER A 404 2.26 4.02 20.92
N SER A 405 3.55 4.30 21.19
CA SER A 405 4.31 3.70 22.30
C SER A 405 3.81 4.10 23.68
N PHE A 406 3.10 5.22 23.81
CA PHE A 406 2.49 5.67 25.07
C PHE A 406 1.04 5.22 25.24
N LEU A 407 0.48 4.59 24.20
CA LEU A 407 -0.86 4.06 24.24
C LEU A 407 -0.86 2.60 24.71
N SER A 408 -1.87 2.24 25.49
CA SER A 408 -2.21 0.82 25.68
C SER A 408 -2.59 0.18 24.34
N LEU A 409 -2.57 -1.15 24.27
CA LEU A 409 -3.02 -1.84 23.06
C LEU A 409 -4.47 -1.49 22.71
N ASP A 410 -5.35 -1.37 23.71
CA ASP A 410 -6.74 -0.95 23.50
C ASP A 410 -6.85 0.45 22.90
N GLN A 411 -6.02 1.39 23.35
CA GLN A 411 -6.00 2.75 22.79
C GLN A 411 -5.44 2.76 21.36
N ARG A 412 -4.44 1.93 21.05
CA ARG A 412 -3.91 1.78 19.68
C ARG A 412 -4.98 1.21 18.75
N VAL A 413 -5.63 0.12 19.13
CA VAL A 413 -6.76 -0.46 18.39
C VAL A 413 -7.87 0.57 18.19
N SER A 414 -8.23 1.30 19.25
CA SER A 414 -9.24 2.37 19.17
C SER A 414 -8.88 3.43 18.14
N ARG A 415 -7.62 3.88 18.13
CA ARG A 415 -7.13 4.87 17.16
C ARG A 415 -7.20 4.33 15.73
N ILE A 416 -6.68 3.12 15.51
CA ILE A 416 -6.65 2.46 14.20
C ILE A 416 -8.06 2.37 13.62
N MET A 417 -9.00 1.80 14.39
CA MET A 417 -10.38 1.59 13.93
C MET A 417 -11.17 2.90 13.79
N ALA A 418 -10.74 3.97 14.45
CA ALA A 418 -11.37 5.28 14.29
C ALA A 418 -10.91 6.00 13.01
N ALA A 419 -9.69 5.72 12.54
CA ALA A 419 -9.11 6.31 11.33
C ALA A 419 -9.33 5.45 10.08
N THR A 420 -9.26 4.13 10.20
CA THR A 420 -9.37 3.17 9.11
C THR A 420 -10.57 2.27 9.39
N PRO A 421 -11.56 2.20 8.48
CA PRO A 421 -12.70 1.32 8.67
C PRO A 421 -12.20 -0.13 8.75
N LEU A 422 -12.64 -0.87 9.77
CA LEU A 422 -12.53 -2.32 9.72
C LEU A 422 -13.45 -2.82 8.61
N MET A 423 -12.86 -3.38 7.56
CA MET A 423 -13.55 -3.89 6.39
C MET A 423 -13.42 -5.41 6.36
N ASP A 424 -14.51 -6.08 6.71
CA ASP A 424 -14.62 -7.51 6.51
C ASP A 424 -14.90 -7.83 5.04
N GLY A 425 -14.15 -8.77 4.46
CA GLY A 425 -14.26 -9.16 3.07
C GLY A 425 -15.42 -10.07 2.74
N HIS A 426 -16.00 -10.74 3.74
CA HIS A 426 -17.05 -11.71 3.52
C HIS A 426 -17.87 -11.97 4.79
N ASP A 427 -19.18 -11.78 4.69
CA ASP A 427 -20.15 -12.05 5.75
C ASP A 427 -21.50 -12.47 5.14
N ASP A 428 -22.05 -13.57 5.63
CA ASP A 428 -23.24 -14.26 5.11
C ASP A 428 -24.55 -13.88 5.82
N LEU A 429 -24.60 -12.73 6.48
CA LEU A 429 -25.82 -12.27 7.15
C LEU A 429 -27.05 -12.28 6.23
N ALA A 430 -26.89 -12.00 4.93
CA ALA A 430 -27.99 -12.06 3.97
C ALA A 430 -28.58 -13.47 3.85
N TRP A 431 -27.74 -14.51 3.89
CA TRP A 431 -28.18 -15.90 3.95
C TRP A 431 -28.82 -16.21 5.30
N SER A 432 -28.21 -15.81 6.42
CA SER A 432 -28.80 -16.02 7.75
C SER A 432 -30.20 -15.43 7.85
N ILE A 433 -30.42 -14.23 7.31
CA ILE A 433 -31.75 -13.59 7.26
C ILE A 433 -32.72 -14.40 6.40
N ARG A 434 -32.26 -14.92 5.26
CA ARG A 434 -33.07 -15.78 4.38
C ARG A 434 -33.47 -17.07 5.07
N ALA A 435 -32.54 -17.73 5.74
CA ALA A 435 -32.73 -19.01 6.39
C ALA A 435 -33.64 -18.91 7.63
N ASN A 436 -33.37 -17.93 8.50
CA ASN A 436 -34.02 -17.81 9.81
C ASN A 436 -35.30 -16.97 9.81
N PHE A 437 -35.41 -16.00 8.89
CA PHE A 437 -36.52 -15.02 8.87
C PHE A 437 -37.24 -14.97 7.52
N HIS A 438 -36.88 -15.83 6.57
CA HIS A 438 -37.51 -15.93 5.24
C HIS A 438 -37.63 -14.57 4.52
N ASN A 439 -36.60 -13.71 4.66
CA ASN A 439 -36.53 -12.35 4.11
C ASN A 439 -37.54 -11.33 4.70
N HIS A 440 -38.28 -11.68 5.77
CA HIS A 440 -39.25 -10.81 6.44
C HIS A 440 -38.60 -9.86 7.45
N LEU A 441 -37.86 -8.86 6.95
CA LEU A 441 -37.12 -7.91 7.79
C LEU A 441 -37.98 -6.85 8.51
N TYR A 442 -39.29 -6.81 8.27
CA TYR A 442 -40.20 -5.87 8.93
C TYR A 442 -40.92 -6.49 10.14
N ASP A 443 -40.82 -7.81 10.30
CA ASP A 443 -41.42 -8.52 11.40
C ASP A 443 -40.70 -8.16 12.71
N GLN A 444 -41.48 -8.07 13.79
CA GLN A 444 -40.95 -7.64 15.09
C GLN A 444 -39.81 -8.54 15.58
N ASP A 445 -39.85 -9.84 15.26
CA ASP A 445 -38.84 -10.81 15.66
C ASP A 445 -37.47 -10.49 15.05
N PHE A 446 -37.39 -10.27 13.73
CA PHE A 446 -36.14 -9.85 13.08
C PHE A 446 -35.69 -8.49 13.60
N ARG A 447 -36.58 -7.50 13.60
CA ARG A 447 -36.22 -6.12 13.97
C ARG A 447 -35.61 -6.04 15.36
N THR A 448 -36.25 -6.68 16.34
CA THR A 448 -35.77 -6.68 17.72
C THR A 448 -34.41 -7.37 17.83
N LYS A 449 -34.24 -8.55 17.20
CA LYS A 449 -32.97 -9.30 17.25
C LYS A 449 -31.83 -8.59 16.50
N PHE A 450 -32.13 -7.96 15.37
CA PHE A 450 -31.13 -7.26 14.57
C PHE A 450 -30.74 -5.91 15.18
N GLU A 451 -31.70 -5.14 15.70
CA GLU A 451 -31.45 -3.82 16.29
C GLU A 451 -30.89 -3.89 17.72
N ASP A 452 -31.51 -4.70 18.58
CA ASP A 452 -31.18 -4.76 20.02
C ASP A 452 -30.20 -5.89 20.37
N GLY A 453 -30.03 -6.85 19.46
CA GLY A 453 -29.18 -8.02 19.61
C GLY A 453 -29.96 -9.33 19.84
N GLY A 454 -29.28 -10.45 19.56
CA GLY A 454 -29.89 -11.79 19.66
C GLY A 454 -30.24 -12.43 18.31
N MET A 455 -29.62 -11.95 17.23
CA MET A 455 -29.54 -12.72 15.99
C MET A 455 -28.92 -14.11 16.28
N PRO A 456 -29.43 -15.18 15.65
CA PRO A 456 -29.01 -16.55 15.95
C PRO A 456 -27.53 -16.80 15.67
N ASP A 457 -27.00 -16.15 14.64
CA ASP A 457 -25.62 -16.30 14.21
C ASP A 457 -24.74 -15.16 14.79
N HIS A 458 -23.75 -14.68 14.04
CA HIS A 458 -22.62 -13.89 14.48
C HIS A 458 -22.79 -12.37 14.37
N LEU A 459 -23.81 -11.87 13.66
CA LEU A 459 -23.95 -10.42 13.44
C LEU A 459 -25.32 -9.86 13.87
N ASP A 460 -25.28 -8.76 14.62
CA ASP A 460 -26.39 -7.80 14.81
C ASP A 460 -25.84 -6.38 15.05
N LEU A 461 -26.69 -5.36 15.03
CA LEU A 461 -26.27 -3.95 15.18
C LEU A 461 -25.57 -3.68 16.53
N ALA A 462 -26.01 -4.37 17.60
CA ALA A 462 -25.40 -4.23 18.91
C ALA A 462 -23.96 -4.76 18.93
N ARG A 463 -23.71 -5.93 18.34
CA ARG A 463 -22.36 -6.52 18.20
C ARG A 463 -21.49 -5.75 17.22
N LEU A 464 -22.02 -5.24 16.10
CA LEU A 464 -21.28 -4.36 15.17
C LEU A 464 -20.74 -3.11 15.88
N LYS A 465 -21.56 -2.52 16.76
CA LYS A 465 -21.16 -1.36 17.57
C LYS A 465 -20.06 -1.72 18.57
N GLN A 466 -20.16 -2.88 19.24
CA GLN A 466 -19.13 -3.35 20.17
C GLN A 466 -17.81 -3.67 19.46
N GLY A 467 -17.90 -4.29 18.28
CA GLY A 467 -16.76 -4.63 17.41
C GLY A 467 -16.15 -3.43 16.70
N ARG A 468 -16.81 -2.26 16.74
CA ARG A 468 -16.37 -1.01 16.10
C ARG A 468 -16.11 -1.16 14.61
N GLN A 469 -16.92 -2.00 13.96
CA GLN A 469 -16.77 -2.31 12.55
C GLN A 469 -16.88 -1.03 11.71
N GLY A 470 -16.13 -0.97 10.60
CA GLY A 470 -16.21 0.13 9.65
C GLY A 470 -17.00 -0.21 8.40
N GLY A 471 -17.22 -1.50 8.16
CA GLY A 471 -18.02 -2.04 7.08
C GLY A 471 -17.80 -3.53 6.87
N LEU A 472 -18.53 -4.09 5.92
CA LEU A 472 -18.40 -5.47 5.46
C LEU A 472 -18.89 -5.58 4.01
N PHE A 473 -18.34 -6.54 3.28
CA PHE A 473 -18.95 -7.02 2.05
C PHE A 473 -20.02 -8.05 2.38
N TRP A 474 -21.25 -7.75 1.95
CA TRP A 474 -22.39 -8.64 2.10
C TRP A 474 -22.27 -9.75 1.06
N SER A 475 -22.15 -11.00 1.52
CA SER A 475 -22.22 -12.15 0.64
C SER A 475 -23.64 -12.27 0.09
N CYS A 476 -23.77 -12.16 -1.22
CA CYS A 476 -24.93 -12.57 -1.95
C CYS A 476 -24.66 -13.99 -2.44
N TRP A 477 -25.00 -14.96 -1.60
CA TRP A 477 -24.82 -16.38 -1.89
C TRP A 477 -26.15 -17.08 -2.16
N VAL A 478 -26.13 -18.04 -3.09
CA VAL A 478 -27.22 -18.99 -3.34
C VAL A 478 -26.63 -20.36 -3.61
N GLU A 479 -27.43 -21.39 -3.35
CA GLU A 479 -27.05 -22.78 -3.53
C GLU A 479 -26.57 -23.06 -4.97
N CYS A 480 -25.63 -23.99 -5.12
CA CYS A 480 -25.30 -24.52 -6.44
C CYS A 480 -26.54 -25.17 -7.09
N PRO A 481 -26.61 -25.19 -8.43
CA PRO A 481 -27.74 -25.82 -9.11
C PRO A 481 -27.81 -27.33 -8.80
N ALA A 482 -28.99 -27.90 -8.96
CA ALA A 482 -29.25 -29.30 -8.61
C ALA A 482 -28.33 -30.28 -9.37
N ASP A 483 -28.13 -30.06 -10.67
CA ASP A 483 -27.11 -30.76 -11.44
C ASP A 483 -25.85 -29.88 -11.52
N ILE A 484 -24.86 -30.16 -10.68
CA ILE A 484 -23.60 -29.40 -10.64
C ILE A 484 -22.67 -29.66 -11.83
N PHE A 485 -23.04 -30.57 -12.74
CA PHE A 485 -22.28 -30.89 -13.95
C PHE A 485 -22.95 -30.38 -15.23
N ASP A 486 -24.23 -29.95 -15.16
CA ASP A 486 -24.89 -29.25 -16.25
C ASP A 486 -24.65 -27.73 -16.17
N PHE A 487 -23.89 -27.20 -17.11
CA PHE A 487 -23.59 -25.77 -17.21
C PHE A 487 -24.51 -25.01 -18.17
N SER A 488 -25.71 -25.52 -18.45
CA SER A 488 -26.74 -24.88 -19.28
C SER A 488 -27.37 -23.66 -18.60
N ASN A 489 -27.90 -22.74 -19.40
CA ASN A 489 -28.64 -21.58 -18.85
C ASN A 489 -29.95 -22.02 -18.20
N GLU A 490 -30.56 -23.11 -18.68
CA GLU A 490 -31.77 -23.71 -18.14
C GLU A 490 -31.55 -24.17 -16.69
N ASN A 491 -30.42 -24.83 -16.42
CA ASN A 491 -30.07 -25.29 -15.08
C ASN A 491 -29.71 -24.12 -14.13
N TYR A 492 -29.12 -23.03 -14.65
CA TYR A 492 -28.82 -21.82 -13.88
C TYR A 492 -29.98 -20.83 -13.75
N ALA A 493 -31.14 -21.06 -14.39
CA ALA A 493 -32.20 -20.06 -14.43
C ALA A 493 -32.73 -19.71 -13.02
N SER A 494 -32.84 -20.70 -12.12
CA SER A 494 -33.30 -20.50 -10.76
C SER A 494 -32.29 -19.73 -9.90
N THR A 495 -30.98 -19.96 -10.08
CA THR A 495 -29.93 -19.29 -9.30
C THR A 495 -29.91 -17.79 -9.57
N ILE A 496 -30.22 -17.36 -10.80
CA ILE A 496 -30.36 -15.94 -11.17
C ILE A 496 -31.50 -15.27 -10.38
N VAL A 497 -32.66 -15.93 -10.30
CA VAL A 497 -33.83 -15.40 -9.56
C VAL A 497 -33.53 -15.30 -8.07
N LEU A 498 -32.87 -16.33 -7.51
CA LEU A 498 -32.47 -16.35 -6.11
C LEU A 498 -31.44 -15.25 -5.81
N ALA A 499 -30.46 -15.05 -6.69
CA ALA A 499 -29.43 -14.02 -6.54
C ALA A 499 -30.06 -12.62 -6.53
N LEU A 500 -30.96 -12.32 -7.47
CA LEU A 500 -31.71 -11.05 -7.48
C LEU A 500 -32.54 -10.86 -6.20
N SER A 501 -33.17 -11.91 -5.71
CA SER A 501 -33.95 -11.87 -4.46
C SER A 501 -33.05 -11.60 -3.25
N GLN A 502 -31.83 -12.16 -3.25
CA GLN A 502 -30.86 -11.95 -2.18
C GLN A 502 -30.25 -10.54 -2.23
N MET A 503 -29.93 -10.02 -3.42
CA MET A 503 -29.52 -8.62 -3.60
C MET A 503 -30.62 -7.65 -3.17
N ASP A 504 -31.88 -7.91 -3.52
CA ASP A 504 -33.03 -7.13 -3.05
C ASP A 504 -33.13 -7.12 -1.51
N LEU A 505 -32.94 -8.27 -0.86
CA LEU A 505 -32.89 -8.33 0.59
C LEU A 505 -31.82 -7.38 1.16
N ILE A 506 -30.59 -7.46 0.66
CA ILE A 506 -29.48 -6.63 1.12
C ILE A 506 -29.83 -5.14 0.93
N HIS A 507 -30.38 -4.77 -0.24
CA HIS A 507 -30.81 -3.40 -0.49
C HIS A 507 -31.92 -2.93 0.45
N ARG A 508 -32.91 -3.78 0.77
CA ARG A 508 -33.96 -3.41 1.72
C ARG A 508 -33.42 -3.26 3.14
N VAL A 509 -32.48 -4.10 3.58
CA VAL A 509 -31.80 -3.94 4.89
C VAL A 509 -31.04 -2.61 4.90
N GLN A 510 -30.24 -2.32 3.87
CA GLN A 510 -29.53 -1.05 3.74
C GLN A 510 -30.46 0.16 3.75
N ALA A 511 -31.61 0.07 3.06
CA ALA A 511 -32.59 1.15 3.00
C ALA A 511 -33.33 1.35 4.33
N ALA A 512 -33.67 0.27 5.03
CA ALA A 512 -34.32 0.31 6.35
C ALA A 512 -33.39 0.92 7.42
N HIS A 513 -32.07 0.76 7.25
CA HIS A 513 -31.04 1.26 8.16
C HIS A 513 -30.09 2.22 7.44
N ALA A 514 -30.64 3.11 6.60
CA ALA A 514 -29.87 4.03 5.77
C ALA A 514 -29.12 5.09 6.57
N ASP A 515 -29.45 5.28 7.85
CA ASP A 515 -28.70 6.08 8.83
C ASP A 515 -27.38 5.40 9.26
N ILE A 516 -27.31 4.07 9.15
CA ILE A 516 -26.17 3.23 9.56
C ILE A 516 -25.32 2.81 8.35
N PHE A 517 -25.91 2.17 7.34
CA PHE A 517 -25.18 1.60 6.21
C PHE A 517 -25.02 2.59 5.04
N SER A 518 -23.91 2.47 4.31
CA SER A 518 -23.76 3.10 3.00
C SER A 518 -24.61 2.38 1.94
N PRO A 519 -25.04 3.06 0.86
CA PRO A 519 -25.64 2.35 -0.28
C PRO A 519 -24.62 1.40 -0.93
N ALA A 520 -25.06 0.22 -1.39
CA ALA A 520 -24.20 -0.74 -2.09
C ALA A 520 -23.52 -0.19 -3.35
N THR A 521 -24.13 0.80 -4.00
CA THR A 521 -23.59 1.42 -5.22
C THR A 521 -22.38 2.33 -4.98
N LEU A 522 -22.05 2.62 -3.72
CA LEU A 522 -20.89 3.42 -3.33
C LEU A 522 -19.60 2.92 -3.99
N ASP A 523 -18.73 3.84 -4.41
CA ASP A 523 -17.44 3.54 -5.03
C ASP A 523 -16.26 3.78 -4.08
N SER A 524 -15.07 3.28 -4.47
CA SER A 524 -13.87 3.42 -3.65
C SER A 524 -13.48 4.88 -3.38
N SER A 525 -13.85 5.80 -4.28
CA SER A 525 -13.51 7.22 -4.20
C SER A 525 -14.25 7.96 -3.09
N THR A 526 -15.42 7.46 -2.70
CA THR A 526 -16.29 8.05 -1.69
C THR A 526 -16.37 7.26 -0.39
N ALA A 527 -15.87 6.01 -0.37
CA ALA A 527 -15.83 5.11 0.78
C ALA A 527 -15.30 5.76 2.07
N LEU A 528 -14.09 6.30 2.05
CA LEU A 528 -13.49 6.91 3.24
C LEU A 528 -14.25 8.17 3.71
N THR A 529 -14.89 8.89 2.79
CA THR A 529 -15.73 10.04 3.14
C THR A 529 -17.01 9.58 3.85
N ALA A 530 -17.69 8.55 3.33
CA ALA A 530 -18.86 7.95 3.96
C ALA A 530 -18.55 7.49 5.39
N PHE A 531 -17.43 6.79 5.58
CA PHE A 531 -17.01 6.34 6.90
C PHE A 531 -16.59 7.51 7.82
N ARG A 532 -15.61 8.33 7.42
CA ARG A 532 -14.99 9.32 8.31
C ARG A 532 -15.88 10.54 8.59
N ARG A 533 -16.63 11.01 7.59
CA ARG A 533 -17.46 12.23 7.72
C ARG A 533 -18.91 11.93 8.08
N HIS A 534 -19.47 10.86 7.54
CA HIS A 534 -20.88 10.53 7.72
C HIS A 534 -21.11 9.39 8.72
N GLY A 535 -20.03 8.76 9.22
CA GLY A 535 -20.10 7.66 10.18
C GLY A 535 -20.64 6.35 9.58
N LYS A 536 -20.84 6.26 8.27
CA LYS A 536 -21.52 5.08 7.69
C LYS A 536 -20.66 3.82 7.82
N LEU A 537 -21.32 2.69 8.08
CA LEU A 537 -20.75 1.38 7.83
C LEU A 537 -20.75 1.11 6.33
N LEU A 538 -19.57 0.87 5.76
CA LEU A 538 -19.46 0.54 4.34
C LEU A 538 -20.12 -0.81 4.07
N SER A 539 -21.03 -0.87 3.10
CA SER A 539 -21.90 -2.01 2.86
C SER A 539 -21.96 -2.38 1.35
N PRO A 540 -20.82 -2.65 0.70
CA PRO A 540 -20.81 -3.19 -0.67
C PRO A 540 -21.34 -4.64 -0.72
N ILE A 541 -21.74 -5.07 -1.92
CA ILE A 541 -22.19 -6.46 -2.17
C ILE A 541 -21.07 -7.25 -2.86
N GLY A 542 -20.91 -8.50 -2.47
CA GLY A 542 -20.08 -9.48 -3.14
C GLY A 542 -20.91 -10.67 -3.60
N LEU A 543 -20.75 -11.09 -4.86
CA LEU A 543 -21.44 -12.28 -5.37
C LEU A 543 -20.60 -13.52 -5.11
N GLU A 544 -21.12 -14.49 -4.37
CA GLU A 544 -20.38 -15.71 -4.05
C GLU A 544 -20.68 -16.85 -5.02
N GLY A 545 -20.15 -16.75 -6.24
CA GLY A 545 -20.22 -17.80 -7.26
C GLY A 545 -20.81 -17.34 -8.59
N LEU A 546 -20.13 -17.67 -9.69
CA LEU A 546 -20.57 -17.31 -11.04
C LEU A 546 -21.76 -18.13 -11.56
N HIS A 547 -22.19 -19.19 -10.88
CA HIS A 547 -23.43 -19.90 -11.23
C HIS A 547 -24.65 -18.98 -11.18
N MET A 548 -24.58 -17.85 -10.47
CA MET A 548 -25.64 -16.84 -10.38
C MET A 548 -25.79 -15.94 -11.61
N ILE A 549 -24.84 -15.96 -12.57
CA ILE A 549 -24.93 -15.17 -13.81
C ILE A 549 -25.38 -16.01 -15.02
N GLY A 550 -25.65 -17.30 -14.82
CA GLY A 550 -25.78 -18.25 -15.92
C GLY A 550 -24.50 -18.28 -16.76
N ARG A 551 -24.62 -18.34 -18.09
CA ARG A 551 -23.51 -18.17 -19.04
C ARG A 551 -23.42 -16.75 -19.60
N ASN A 552 -24.06 -15.77 -18.95
CA ASN A 552 -24.32 -14.45 -19.52
C ASN A 552 -23.54 -13.34 -18.79
N ALA A 553 -22.61 -12.69 -19.50
CA ALA A 553 -21.94 -11.47 -19.05
C ALA A 553 -22.94 -10.30 -18.87
N SER A 554 -24.11 -10.33 -19.51
CA SER A 554 -25.17 -9.36 -19.27
C SER A 554 -25.65 -9.36 -17.81
N MET A 555 -25.76 -10.54 -17.19
CA MET A 555 -26.14 -10.63 -15.78
C MET A 555 -25.05 -10.08 -14.86
N LEU A 556 -23.78 -10.35 -15.17
CA LEU A 556 -22.63 -9.77 -14.46
C LEU A 556 -22.70 -8.23 -14.45
N ARG A 557 -22.97 -7.62 -15.63
CA ARG A 557 -23.10 -6.16 -15.76
C ARG A 557 -24.28 -5.59 -14.97
N LEU A 558 -25.42 -6.28 -14.98
CA LEU A 558 -26.61 -5.86 -14.23
C LEU A 558 -26.35 -5.92 -12.72
N TYR A 559 -25.74 -7.00 -12.23
CA TYR A 559 -25.39 -7.08 -10.80
C TYR A 559 -24.36 -6.04 -10.39
N HIS A 560 -23.38 -5.72 -11.25
CA HIS A 560 -22.46 -4.60 -11.00
C HIS A 560 -23.20 -3.26 -10.87
N GLN A 561 -24.22 -3.00 -11.72
CA GLN A 561 -25.06 -1.80 -11.61
C GLN A 561 -25.90 -1.78 -10.32
N LEU A 562 -26.32 -2.96 -9.85
CA LEU A 562 -26.97 -3.13 -8.56
C LEU A 562 -25.98 -3.03 -7.37
N GLY A 563 -24.70 -2.78 -7.61
CA GLY A 563 -23.72 -2.50 -6.54
C GLY A 563 -22.86 -3.69 -6.12
N ALA A 564 -22.89 -4.80 -6.86
CA ALA A 564 -21.90 -5.86 -6.69
C ALA A 564 -20.49 -5.33 -7.05
N LYS A 565 -19.53 -5.51 -6.15
CA LYS A 565 -18.16 -4.99 -6.27
C LYS A 565 -17.12 -6.08 -6.48
N TYR A 566 -17.39 -7.30 -6.04
CA TYR A 566 -16.61 -8.49 -6.41
C TYR A 566 -17.51 -9.64 -6.84
N VAL A 567 -16.90 -10.62 -7.52
CA VAL A 567 -17.51 -11.95 -7.73
C VAL A 567 -16.50 -13.04 -7.42
N THR A 568 -16.88 -13.96 -6.53
CA THR A 568 -16.20 -15.24 -6.29
C THR A 568 -16.42 -16.13 -7.50
N LEU A 569 -15.35 -16.61 -8.13
CA LEU A 569 -15.50 -17.29 -9.42
C LEU A 569 -16.28 -18.60 -9.33
N THR A 570 -16.19 -19.30 -8.21
CA THR A 570 -16.91 -20.55 -7.93
C THR A 570 -17.41 -20.54 -6.49
N TRP A 571 -18.29 -21.48 -6.15
CA TRP A 571 -18.51 -21.89 -4.75
C TRP A 571 -18.01 -23.35 -4.62
N ASN A 572 -18.73 -24.22 -3.93
CA ASN A 572 -18.46 -25.66 -3.89
C ASN A 572 -19.08 -26.42 -5.09
N CYS A 573 -19.06 -25.80 -6.27
CA CYS A 573 -19.35 -26.44 -7.56
C CYS A 573 -18.51 -25.80 -8.67
N HIS A 574 -18.11 -26.60 -9.66
CA HIS A 574 -17.64 -26.08 -10.93
C HIS A 574 -18.75 -25.27 -11.61
N ASN A 575 -18.38 -24.41 -12.55
CA ASN A 575 -19.35 -23.78 -13.44
C ASN A 575 -18.77 -23.63 -14.85
N ALA A 576 -19.50 -22.94 -15.73
CA ALA A 576 -19.10 -22.73 -17.12
C ALA A 576 -17.76 -21.96 -17.27
N PHE A 577 -17.26 -21.31 -16.21
CA PHE A 577 -16.14 -20.38 -16.27
C PHE A 577 -14.89 -20.90 -15.57
N ALA A 578 -15.02 -21.65 -14.47
CA ALA A 578 -13.89 -21.94 -13.59
C ALA A 578 -14.05 -23.24 -12.78
N ASP A 579 -12.90 -23.75 -12.32
CA ASP A 579 -12.82 -24.90 -11.42
C ASP A 579 -12.86 -24.50 -9.94
N ALA A 580 -13.69 -25.20 -9.16
CA ALA A 580 -13.80 -25.07 -7.70
C ALA A 580 -12.75 -25.89 -6.95
N ALA A 581 -12.44 -25.51 -5.72
CA ALA A 581 -11.52 -26.21 -4.82
C ALA A 581 -12.12 -27.51 -4.27
N GLN A 582 -13.44 -27.53 -4.09
CA GLN A 582 -14.20 -28.67 -3.57
C GLN A 582 -15.59 -28.71 -4.20
N LEU A 583 -16.21 -29.89 -4.19
CA LEU A 583 -17.56 -30.13 -4.70
C LEU A 583 -18.46 -30.63 -3.58
N THR A 584 -19.64 -30.03 -3.47
CA THR A 584 -20.76 -30.56 -2.70
C THR A 584 -21.61 -31.41 -3.63
N ILE A 585 -21.57 -32.74 -3.46
CA ILE A 585 -22.25 -33.69 -4.34
C ILE A 585 -23.38 -34.38 -3.58
N GLU A 586 -24.60 -34.27 -4.10
CA GLU A 586 -25.72 -35.13 -3.71
C GLU A 586 -25.60 -36.44 -4.49
N ASP A 587 -24.99 -37.46 -3.87
CA ASP A 587 -24.80 -38.80 -4.46
C ASP A 587 -25.18 -39.92 -3.46
N ASP A 588 -25.19 -41.17 -3.93
CA ASP A 588 -25.49 -42.36 -3.11
C ASP A 588 -24.34 -42.74 -2.13
N SER A 589 -23.42 -41.82 -1.84
CA SER A 589 -22.33 -42.09 -0.90
C SER A 589 -22.82 -42.16 0.55
N PRO A 590 -21.98 -42.62 1.50
CA PRO A 590 -22.36 -42.68 2.91
C PRO A 590 -22.76 -41.33 3.52
N ASN A 591 -22.32 -40.22 2.92
CA ASN A 591 -22.63 -38.85 3.35
C ASN A 591 -23.00 -37.99 2.13
N PRO A 592 -24.25 -38.10 1.62
CA PRO A 592 -24.77 -37.22 0.57
C PRO A 592 -24.70 -35.76 1.02
N GLY A 593 -24.33 -34.85 0.12
CA GLY A 593 -24.20 -33.43 0.42
C GLY A 593 -22.89 -33.05 1.16
N ALA A 594 -21.97 -34.00 1.38
CA ALA A 594 -20.65 -33.69 1.93
C ALA A 594 -19.70 -33.12 0.88
N ALA A 595 -18.94 -32.09 1.26
CA ALA A 595 -17.90 -31.53 0.41
C ALA A 595 -16.71 -32.50 0.22
N ARG A 596 -16.14 -32.53 -0.98
CA ARG A 596 -14.93 -33.31 -1.32
C ARG A 596 -13.96 -32.48 -2.14
N PRO A 597 -12.64 -32.70 -2.04
CA PRO A 597 -11.69 -32.05 -2.95
C PRO A 597 -12.08 -32.25 -4.41
N ALA A 598 -12.12 -31.17 -5.19
CA ALA A 598 -12.55 -31.23 -6.57
C ALA A 598 -11.40 -31.69 -7.48
N ALA A 599 -11.69 -32.58 -8.43
CA ALA A 599 -10.81 -32.75 -9.58
C ALA A 599 -11.09 -31.61 -10.57
N PRO A 600 -10.06 -30.99 -11.18
CA PRO A 600 -10.28 -29.89 -12.11
C PRO A 600 -11.03 -30.37 -13.36
N HIS A 601 -12.06 -29.64 -13.77
CA HIS A 601 -12.84 -29.90 -14.99
C HIS A 601 -12.23 -29.17 -16.20
N TRP A 602 -11.86 -27.90 -16.05
CA TRP A 602 -11.23 -27.07 -17.09
C TRP A 602 -9.70 -27.01 -17.00
N GLY A 603 -9.13 -27.53 -15.92
CA GLY A 603 -7.73 -27.29 -15.58
C GLY A 603 -7.50 -25.81 -15.22
N GLY A 604 -8.42 -25.20 -14.47
CA GLY A 604 -8.41 -23.78 -14.10
C GLY A 604 -9.59 -23.00 -14.70
N LEU A 605 -9.31 -21.98 -15.50
CA LEU A 605 -10.35 -21.25 -16.25
C LEU A 605 -10.75 -21.96 -17.54
N SER A 606 -12.03 -21.91 -17.90
CA SER A 606 -12.51 -22.28 -19.24
C SER A 606 -12.20 -21.16 -20.26
N PRO A 607 -12.32 -21.41 -21.58
CA PRO A 607 -12.24 -20.34 -22.58
C PRO A 607 -13.29 -19.23 -22.38
N LEU A 608 -14.46 -19.56 -21.83
CA LEU A 608 -15.46 -18.58 -21.47
C LEU A 608 -15.02 -17.77 -20.24
N GLY A 609 -14.41 -18.44 -19.25
CA GLY A 609 -13.86 -17.82 -18.05
C GLY A 609 -12.79 -16.77 -18.35
N THR A 610 -11.86 -17.04 -19.28
CA THR A 610 -10.82 -16.05 -19.63
C THR A 610 -11.41 -14.77 -20.24
N ARG A 611 -12.48 -14.89 -21.06
CA ARG A 611 -13.24 -13.74 -21.56
C ARG A 611 -13.95 -12.99 -20.43
N LEU A 612 -14.54 -13.72 -19.48
CA LEU A 612 -15.26 -13.13 -18.37
C LEU A 612 -14.35 -12.35 -17.42
N ILE A 613 -13.15 -12.84 -17.12
CA ILE A 613 -12.17 -12.10 -16.29
C ILE A 613 -11.83 -10.75 -16.94
N ARG A 614 -11.70 -10.71 -18.27
CA ARG A 614 -11.49 -9.45 -19.00
C ARG A 614 -12.69 -8.50 -18.87
N GLU A 615 -13.92 -9.01 -18.88
CA GLU A 615 -15.12 -8.19 -18.65
C GLU A 615 -15.17 -7.67 -17.20
N MET A 616 -14.83 -8.49 -16.20
CA MET A 616 -14.73 -8.06 -14.80
C MET A 616 -13.70 -6.94 -14.64
N ASN A 617 -12.51 -7.09 -15.24
CA ASN A 617 -11.50 -6.03 -15.22
C ASN A 617 -11.99 -4.77 -15.91
N ARG A 618 -12.67 -4.87 -17.06
CA ARG A 618 -13.24 -3.72 -17.78
C ARG A 618 -14.32 -2.99 -16.96
N LEU A 619 -15.12 -3.73 -16.19
CA LEU A 619 -16.13 -3.16 -15.31
C LEU A 619 -15.53 -2.43 -14.10
N GLY A 620 -14.32 -2.80 -13.69
CA GLY A 620 -13.80 -2.41 -12.38
C GLY A 620 -14.40 -3.24 -11.25
N MET A 621 -14.70 -4.51 -11.52
CA MET A 621 -15.21 -5.49 -10.59
C MET A 621 -14.08 -6.41 -10.11
N MET A 622 -13.93 -6.57 -8.80
CA MET A 622 -12.89 -7.40 -8.22
C MET A 622 -13.15 -8.87 -8.53
N VAL A 623 -12.09 -9.57 -8.94
CA VAL A 623 -12.09 -11.03 -9.08
C VAL A 623 -11.78 -11.62 -7.71
N ASP A 624 -12.65 -12.48 -7.21
CA ASP A 624 -12.43 -13.21 -5.96
C ASP A 624 -12.10 -14.68 -6.22
N LEU A 625 -10.97 -15.12 -5.66
CA LEU A 625 -10.40 -16.45 -5.82
C LEU A 625 -10.67 -17.38 -4.63
N SER A 626 -11.40 -16.93 -3.60
CA SER A 626 -12.02 -17.86 -2.65
C SER A 626 -12.81 -18.94 -3.40
N HIS A 627 -12.93 -20.12 -2.80
CA HIS A 627 -13.55 -21.33 -3.36
C HIS A 627 -12.90 -21.92 -4.62
N THR A 628 -11.91 -21.29 -5.24
CA THR A 628 -11.38 -21.75 -6.52
C THR A 628 -10.28 -22.81 -6.40
N HIS A 629 -10.17 -23.69 -7.39
CA HIS A 629 -9.06 -24.64 -7.50
C HIS A 629 -7.72 -23.88 -7.69
N PRO A 630 -6.57 -24.38 -7.18
CA PRO A 630 -5.28 -23.70 -7.38
C PRO A 630 -4.89 -23.44 -8.84
N ALA A 631 -5.35 -24.28 -9.77
CA ALA A 631 -5.18 -24.04 -11.21
C ALA A 631 -5.94 -22.77 -11.68
N THR A 632 -7.15 -22.53 -11.16
CA THR A 632 -7.92 -21.30 -11.40
C THR A 632 -7.19 -20.09 -10.81
N MET A 633 -6.68 -20.22 -9.58
CA MET A 633 -5.87 -19.17 -8.94
C MET A 633 -4.66 -18.80 -9.81
N HIS A 634 -3.93 -19.81 -10.30
CA HIS A 634 -2.76 -19.61 -11.15
C HIS A 634 -3.14 -18.95 -12.48
N ASP A 635 -4.16 -19.44 -13.19
CA ASP A 635 -4.59 -18.85 -14.46
C ASP A 635 -4.95 -17.36 -14.32
N VAL A 636 -5.65 -17.00 -13.24
CA VAL A 636 -6.05 -15.61 -12.98
C VAL A 636 -4.85 -14.74 -12.60
N LEU A 637 -3.92 -15.22 -11.77
CA LEU A 637 -2.80 -14.42 -11.28
C LEU A 637 -1.61 -14.35 -12.24
N ALA A 638 -1.28 -15.46 -12.90
CA ALA A 638 -0.07 -15.59 -13.73
C ALA A 638 -0.37 -15.73 -15.23
N GLY A 639 -1.64 -15.89 -15.60
CA GLY A 639 -2.04 -16.21 -16.95
C GLY A 639 -1.77 -17.67 -17.33
N ASN A 640 -2.17 -18.00 -18.56
CA ASN A 640 -1.98 -19.32 -19.14
C ASN A 640 -1.81 -19.22 -20.66
N GLN A 641 -0.62 -19.57 -21.13
CA GLN A 641 -0.27 -19.49 -22.55
C GLN A 641 -1.08 -20.46 -23.41
N THR A 642 -1.43 -21.64 -22.91
CA THR A 642 -2.24 -22.61 -23.68
C THR A 642 -3.68 -22.11 -23.87
N LYS A 643 -4.15 -21.24 -22.97
CA LYS A 643 -5.45 -20.57 -23.02
C LYS A 643 -5.38 -19.17 -23.63
N LEU A 644 -4.21 -18.76 -24.14
CA LEU A 644 -3.95 -17.42 -24.70
C LEU A 644 -4.39 -16.28 -23.77
N PHE A 645 -4.20 -16.47 -22.47
CA PHE A 645 -4.66 -15.55 -21.44
C PHE A 645 -3.46 -15.03 -20.63
N SER A 646 -3.36 -13.71 -20.45
CA SER A 646 -2.25 -13.06 -19.75
C SER A 646 -2.44 -12.93 -18.24
N GLY A 647 -3.54 -13.43 -17.69
CA GLY A 647 -3.95 -13.17 -16.31
C GLY A 647 -4.81 -11.91 -16.20
N SER A 648 -5.30 -11.65 -14.99
CA SER A 648 -6.07 -10.46 -14.65
C SER A 648 -5.21 -9.20 -14.80
N ARG A 649 -5.79 -8.14 -15.35
CA ARG A 649 -5.13 -6.82 -15.45
C ARG A 649 -5.17 -6.04 -14.14
N ALA A 650 -6.11 -6.37 -13.25
CA ALA A 650 -6.28 -5.74 -11.95
C ALA A 650 -5.82 -6.67 -10.83
N PRO A 651 -5.42 -6.14 -9.67
CA PRO A 651 -5.24 -6.98 -8.48
C PRO A 651 -6.55 -7.71 -8.14
N VAL A 652 -6.41 -8.89 -7.54
CA VAL A 652 -7.53 -9.75 -7.15
C VAL A 652 -7.61 -9.88 -5.64
N ILE A 653 -8.70 -10.48 -5.16
CA ILE A 653 -8.89 -10.77 -3.74
C ILE A 653 -9.03 -12.28 -3.53
N PHE A 654 -8.72 -12.73 -2.33
CA PHE A 654 -9.34 -13.90 -1.73
C PHE A 654 -10.18 -13.38 -0.58
N SER A 655 -11.50 -13.32 -0.74
CA SER A 655 -12.39 -12.63 0.20
C SER A 655 -12.46 -13.31 1.57
N HIS A 656 -12.20 -14.62 1.63
CA HIS A 656 -12.22 -15.45 2.84
C HIS A 656 -11.43 -16.77 2.62
N SER A 657 -10.11 -16.72 2.73
CA SER A 657 -9.21 -17.88 2.62
C SER A 657 -8.00 -17.75 3.52
N SER A 658 -7.53 -18.87 4.06
CA SER A 658 -6.41 -18.91 5.02
C SER A 658 -5.17 -19.58 4.42
N ALA A 659 -4.08 -19.69 5.19
CA ALA A 659 -2.82 -20.30 4.75
C ALA A 659 -2.85 -21.83 4.71
N HIS A 660 -2.61 -22.44 3.53
CA HIS A 660 -2.66 -23.90 3.37
C HIS A 660 -1.55 -24.63 4.15
N ALA A 661 -0.40 -23.98 4.36
CA ALA A 661 0.71 -24.58 5.08
C ALA A 661 0.42 -24.84 6.57
N LEU A 662 -0.52 -24.10 7.16
CA LEU A 662 -0.91 -24.26 8.57
C LEU A 662 -2.12 -25.19 8.74
N CYS A 663 -3.05 -25.16 7.78
CA CYS A 663 -4.15 -26.11 7.68
C CYS A 663 -4.29 -26.51 6.20
N PRO A 664 -3.96 -27.76 5.81
CA PRO A 664 -3.88 -28.22 4.41
C PRO A 664 -5.25 -28.47 3.77
N HIS A 665 -6.17 -27.52 3.95
CA HIS A 665 -7.51 -27.54 3.38
C HIS A 665 -7.53 -26.98 1.97
N PRO A 666 -8.26 -27.59 0.99
CA PRO A 666 -8.35 -27.07 -0.38
C PRO A 666 -8.84 -25.62 -0.49
N ARG A 667 -9.58 -25.14 0.52
CA ARG A 667 -10.05 -23.75 0.60
C ARG A 667 -8.95 -22.74 0.96
N ASN A 668 -7.78 -23.20 1.38
CA ASN A 668 -6.67 -22.34 1.77
C ASN A 668 -5.67 -22.13 0.64
N VAL A 669 -4.99 -20.99 0.66
CA VAL A 669 -4.06 -20.56 -0.39
C VAL A 669 -2.73 -21.33 -0.25
N PRO A 670 -2.30 -22.08 -1.27
CA PRO A 670 -1.00 -22.76 -1.27
C PRO A 670 0.19 -21.81 -1.31
N ASP A 671 1.30 -22.22 -0.71
CA ASP A 671 2.55 -21.44 -0.65
C ASP A 671 3.07 -20.99 -2.03
N TYR A 672 2.86 -21.78 -3.08
CA TYR A 672 3.30 -21.44 -4.44
C TYR A 672 2.40 -20.41 -5.13
N ILE A 673 1.18 -20.18 -4.62
CA ILE A 673 0.28 -19.12 -5.10
C ILE A 673 0.62 -17.78 -4.43
N LEU A 674 1.08 -17.78 -3.18
CA LEU A 674 1.35 -16.54 -2.43
C LEU A 674 2.31 -15.57 -3.16
N PRO A 675 3.44 -15.98 -3.76
CA PRO A 675 4.30 -15.08 -4.53
C PRO A 675 3.57 -14.38 -5.70
N LEU A 676 2.59 -15.05 -6.33
CA LEU A 676 1.79 -14.47 -7.40
C LEU A 676 0.82 -13.41 -6.87
N VAL A 677 0.27 -13.61 -5.66
CA VAL A 677 -0.51 -12.59 -4.94
C VAL A 677 0.32 -11.33 -4.75
N LYS A 678 1.57 -11.48 -4.29
CA LYS A 678 2.51 -10.35 -4.14
C LYS A 678 2.78 -9.66 -5.48
N GLN A 679 3.12 -10.44 -6.51
CA GLN A 679 3.51 -9.92 -7.82
C GLN A 679 2.41 -9.08 -8.48
N THR A 680 1.15 -9.42 -8.20
CA THR A 680 -0.03 -8.76 -8.77
C THR A 680 -0.63 -7.69 -7.85
N ASP A 681 0.02 -7.39 -6.71
CA ASP A 681 -0.47 -6.49 -5.65
C ASP A 681 -1.87 -6.85 -5.11
N SER A 682 -2.17 -8.15 -5.11
CA SER A 682 -3.42 -8.75 -4.64
C SER A 682 -3.44 -8.90 -3.11
N ILE A 683 -4.58 -9.35 -2.56
CA ILE A 683 -4.76 -9.52 -1.11
C ILE A 683 -5.38 -10.88 -0.77
N VAL A 684 -4.93 -11.49 0.34
CA VAL A 684 -5.58 -12.65 0.97
C VAL A 684 -6.26 -12.21 2.26
N MET A 685 -7.56 -12.39 2.36
CA MET A 685 -8.35 -12.00 3.52
C MET A 685 -8.64 -13.25 4.36
N VAL A 686 -8.06 -13.30 5.56
CA VAL A 686 -8.04 -14.51 6.40
C VAL A 686 -9.42 -14.75 7.00
N THR A 687 -9.92 -15.97 6.83
CA THR A 687 -11.24 -16.44 7.30
C THR A 687 -11.17 -17.07 8.66
N PHE A 688 -12.31 -17.05 9.37
CA PHE A 688 -12.45 -17.62 10.69
C PHE A 688 -13.13 -19.00 10.67
N VAL A 689 -13.46 -19.58 9.51
CA VAL A 689 -14.02 -20.95 9.47
C VAL A 689 -13.11 -21.94 10.21
N PRO A 690 -13.58 -22.58 11.29
CA PRO A 690 -12.76 -23.45 12.13
C PRO A 690 -12.03 -24.55 11.36
N GLU A 691 -12.70 -25.18 10.40
CA GLU A 691 -12.16 -26.24 9.56
C GLU A 691 -11.05 -25.76 8.62
N PHE A 692 -11.03 -24.48 8.27
CA PHE A 692 -10.02 -23.86 7.41
C PHE A 692 -8.87 -23.25 8.23
N ILE A 693 -9.12 -22.95 9.51
CA ILE A 693 -8.12 -22.44 10.44
C ILE A 693 -7.35 -23.58 11.11
N SER A 694 -8.02 -24.66 11.49
CA SER A 694 -7.40 -25.69 12.32
C SER A 694 -7.71 -27.08 11.82
N CYS A 695 -6.80 -27.65 11.04
CA CYS A 695 -6.96 -28.99 10.50
C CYS A 695 -5.64 -29.75 10.37
N VAL A 696 -5.75 -31.07 10.29
CA VAL A 696 -4.63 -31.99 10.01
C VAL A 696 -4.99 -32.88 8.83
N ASN A 697 -3.97 -33.36 8.11
CA ASN A 697 -4.19 -34.26 6.98
C ASN A 697 -5.09 -35.44 7.36
N SER A 698 -6.05 -35.75 6.49
CA SER A 698 -6.85 -36.96 6.61
C SER A 698 -5.99 -38.19 6.39
N SER A 699 -6.28 -39.26 7.15
CA SER A 699 -5.70 -40.59 6.93
C SER A 699 -6.27 -41.28 5.67
N THR A 700 -7.36 -40.77 5.10
CA THR A 700 -8.01 -41.32 3.91
C THR A 700 -7.67 -40.49 2.67
N PRO A 701 -7.11 -41.08 1.60
CA PRO A 701 -6.83 -40.36 0.35
C PRO A 701 -8.08 -39.69 -0.23
N ASN A 702 -7.91 -38.54 -0.89
CA ASN A 702 -8.98 -37.79 -1.56
C ASN A 702 -10.17 -37.39 -0.67
N THR A 703 -9.94 -37.20 0.62
CA THR A 703 -10.93 -36.64 1.56
C THR A 703 -10.43 -35.31 2.13
N LEU A 704 -11.36 -34.49 2.61
CA LEU A 704 -10.99 -33.24 3.27
C LEU A 704 -10.18 -33.51 4.55
N PRO A 705 -9.27 -32.59 4.94
CA PRO A 705 -8.56 -32.68 6.22
C PRO A 705 -9.50 -32.82 7.41
N THR A 706 -9.00 -33.45 8.47
CA THR A 706 -9.75 -33.59 9.73
C THR A 706 -9.62 -32.31 10.55
N PHE A 707 -10.76 -31.75 10.97
CA PHE A 707 -10.81 -30.62 11.89
C PHE A 707 -10.06 -30.94 13.19
N TYR A 708 -9.24 -30.00 13.66
CA TYR A 708 -8.46 -30.14 14.88
C TYR A 708 -8.89 -29.06 15.90
N PRO A 709 -9.85 -29.34 16.80
CA PRO A 709 -10.46 -28.30 17.64
C PRO A 709 -9.49 -27.54 18.55
N ALA A 710 -8.35 -28.13 18.90
CA ALA A 710 -7.43 -27.55 19.86
C ALA A 710 -6.84 -26.21 19.37
N ASN A 711 -6.48 -26.09 18.09
CA ASN A 711 -5.94 -24.82 17.55
C ASN A 711 -7.02 -23.87 17.01
N SER A 712 -8.32 -24.22 17.05
CA SER A 712 -9.39 -23.30 16.63
C SER A 712 -9.57 -22.16 17.64
N THR A 713 -8.73 -21.13 17.51
CA THR A 713 -8.57 -20.00 18.44
C THR A 713 -8.22 -18.72 17.68
N LEU A 714 -8.50 -17.56 18.29
CA LEU A 714 -8.07 -16.24 17.84
C LEU A 714 -6.56 -16.19 17.58
N GLU A 715 -5.76 -16.78 18.47
CA GLU A 715 -4.31 -16.80 18.35
C GLU A 715 -3.85 -17.56 17.10
N TRP A 716 -4.55 -18.63 16.73
CA TRP A 716 -4.20 -19.40 15.53
C TRP A 716 -4.66 -18.70 14.25
N VAL A 717 -5.79 -17.98 14.28
CA VAL A 717 -6.16 -17.05 13.20
C VAL A 717 -5.07 -15.99 13.00
N ALA A 718 -4.56 -15.41 14.09
CA ALA A 718 -3.42 -14.51 14.02
C ALA A 718 -2.16 -15.20 13.45
N ASP A 719 -1.93 -16.49 13.70
CA ASP A 719 -0.82 -17.23 13.07
C ASP A 719 -0.97 -17.34 11.55
N HIS A 720 -2.19 -17.53 11.01
CA HIS A 720 -2.42 -17.48 9.57
C HIS A 720 -2.10 -16.09 8.99
N ILE A 721 -2.53 -15.01 9.65
CA ILE A 721 -2.22 -13.62 9.25
C ILE A 721 -0.70 -13.39 9.26
N MET A 722 -0.03 -13.80 10.34
CA MET A 722 1.43 -13.67 10.49
C MET A 722 2.18 -14.48 9.44
N TYR A 723 1.73 -15.69 9.14
CA TYR A 723 2.34 -16.58 8.17
C TYR A 723 2.32 -15.97 6.76
N ILE A 724 1.13 -15.55 6.31
CA ILE A 724 0.97 -14.93 4.98
C ILE A 724 1.77 -13.62 4.93
N GLY A 725 1.59 -12.75 5.93
CA GLY A 725 2.27 -11.46 5.98
C GLY A 725 3.79 -11.56 5.98
N THR A 726 4.37 -12.56 6.67
CA THR A 726 5.82 -12.81 6.68
C THR A 726 6.34 -13.30 5.32
N LYS A 727 5.53 -14.07 4.57
CA LYS A 727 5.92 -14.62 3.27
C LYS A 727 5.89 -13.57 2.16
N ILE A 728 4.85 -12.75 2.13
CA ILE A 728 4.59 -11.87 0.98
C ILE A 728 4.56 -10.39 1.29
N GLY A 729 4.39 -10.00 2.56
CA GLY A 729 4.18 -8.62 2.99
C GLY A 729 2.80 -8.46 3.63
N PHE A 730 2.71 -7.67 4.70
CA PHE A 730 1.45 -7.45 5.43
C PHE A 730 0.48 -6.54 4.67
N GLU A 731 0.95 -5.84 3.65
CA GLU A 731 0.15 -5.09 2.68
C GLU A 731 -0.71 -5.99 1.77
N HIS A 732 -0.47 -7.32 1.78
CA HIS A 732 -1.25 -8.32 1.03
C HIS A 732 -2.17 -9.15 1.92
N VAL A 733 -2.42 -8.72 3.16
CA VAL A 733 -3.26 -9.45 4.11
C VAL A 733 -4.45 -8.60 4.55
N GLY A 734 -5.63 -9.21 4.65
CA GLY A 734 -6.85 -8.60 5.19
C GLY A 734 -7.62 -9.58 6.07
N ILE A 735 -8.86 -9.21 6.43
CA ILE A 735 -9.76 -10.01 7.26
C ILE A 735 -11.05 -10.29 6.48
N GLY A 736 -11.42 -11.55 6.40
CA GLY A 736 -12.56 -12.05 5.62
C GLY A 736 -13.27 -13.14 6.39
N SER A 737 -13.99 -12.76 7.44
CA SER A 737 -14.32 -13.64 8.58
C SER A 737 -15.11 -14.88 8.19
N ASP A 738 -16.00 -14.76 7.19
CA ASP A 738 -17.01 -15.78 6.89
C ASP A 738 -17.99 -15.96 8.06
N PHE A 739 -18.22 -14.88 8.82
CA PHE A 739 -19.29 -14.82 9.81
C PHE A 739 -20.65 -15.03 9.13
N ASP A 740 -21.61 -15.54 9.91
CA ASP A 740 -22.90 -16.07 9.44
C ASP A 740 -22.88 -17.20 8.39
N GLY A 741 -21.71 -17.57 7.83
CA GLY A 741 -21.54 -18.62 6.81
C GLY A 741 -21.17 -19.99 7.37
N THR A 742 -20.81 -20.03 8.65
CA THR A 742 -20.44 -21.25 9.38
C THR A 742 -21.21 -21.35 10.70
N PRO A 743 -21.55 -22.55 11.20
CA PRO A 743 -22.27 -22.69 12.47
C PRO A 743 -21.41 -22.46 13.72
N THR A 744 -20.08 -22.47 13.59
CA THR A 744 -19.16 -22.27 14.73
C THR A 744 -17.94 -21.48 14.33
N THR A 745 -17.31 -20.83 15.31
CA THR A 745 -16.16 -19.95 15.11
C THR A 745 -15.00 -20.30 16.06
N PRO A 746 -13.78 -19.78 15.82
CA PRO A 746 -12.63 -20.02 16.67
C PRO A 746 -12.85 -19.38 18.04
N ARG A 747 -12.35 -20.02 19.10
CA ARG A 747 -12.48 -19.47 20.47
C ARG A 747 -11.80 -18.09 20.55
N GLY A 748 -12.50 -17.11 21.12
CA GLY A 748 -12.10 -15.71 21.16
C GLY A 748 -12.54 -14.89 19.95
N LEU A 749 -13.17 -15.50 18.94
CA LEU A 749 -13.75 -14.87 17.76
C LEU A 749 -15.22 -15.28 17.58
N GLU A 750 -15.97 -15.30 18.68
CA GLU A 750 -17.35 -15.79 18.70
C GLU A 750 -18.28 -15.05 17.72
N ASP A 751 -18.04 -13.75 17.52
CA ASP A 751 -18.87 -12.88 16.70
C ASP A 751 -18.13 -11.60 16.28
N VAL A 752 -18.80 -10.72 15.53
CA VAL A 752 -18.24 -9.44 15.04
C VAL A 752 -17.77 -8.51 16.17
N SER A 753 -18.18 -8.71 17.43
CA SER A 753 -17.70 -7.90 18.55
C SER A 753 -16.22 -8.14 18.88
N LYS A 754 -15.63 -9.23 18.37
CA LYS A 754 -14.28 -9.70 18.74
C LYS A 754 -13.15 -9.18 17.86
N PHE A 755 -13.45 -8.47 16.77
CA PHE A 755 -12.40 -7.90 15.91
C PHE A 755 -11.35 -7.06 16.66
N PRO A 756 -11.70 -6.19 17.64
CA PRO A 756 -10.71 -5.44 18.41
C PRO A 756 -9.69 -6.33 19.13
N ASP A 757 -10.10 -7.52 19.58
CA ASP A 757 -9.22 -8.46 20.28
C ASP A 757 -8.24 -9.13 19.31
N LEU A 758 -8.65 -9.39 18.06
CA LEU A 758 -7.73 -9.85 17.02
C LEU A 758 -6.69 -8.79 16.68
N LEU A 759 -7.11 -7.53 16.47
CA LEU A 759 -6.18 -6.44 16.20
C LEU A 759 -5.20 -6.24 17.37
N LYS A 760 -5.68 -6.37 18.60
CA LYS A 760 -4.87 -6.33 19.81
C LYS A 760 -3.83 -7.45 19.84
N GLU A 761 -4.20 -8.66 19.44
CA GLU A 761 -3.27 -9.78 19.34
C GLU A 761 -2.21 -9.55 18.26
N LEU A 762 -2.57 -9.00 17.10
CA LEU A 762 -1.60 -8.64 16.06
C LEU A 762 -0.58 -7.60 16.56
N LEU A 763 -1.05 -6.56 17.26
CA LEU A 763 -0.17 -5.57 17.89
C LEU A 763 0.72 -6.20 18.98
N ARG A 764 0.18 -7.15 19.76
CA ARG A 764 0.93 -7.89 20.79
C ARG A 764 2.04 -8.74 20.16
N ARG A 765 1.82 -9.27 18.96
CA ARG A 765 2.82 -10.02 18.15
C ARG A 765 3.86 -9.14 17.47
N GLY A 766 3.80 -7.83 17.68
CA GLY A 766 4.82 -6.89 17.22
C GLY A 766 4.54 -6.23 15.87
N LEU A 767 3.32 -6.37 15.33
CA LEU A 767 2.94 -5.56 14.17
C LEU A 767 2.88 -4.08 14.54
N SER A 768 3.33 -3.25 13.62
CA SER A 768 3.18 -1.80 13.70
C SER A 768 1.71 -1.39 13.50
N ASP A 769 1.34 -0.21 14.02
CA ASP A 769 0.00 0.34 13.82
C ASP A 769 -0.35 0.43 12.33
N ARG A 770 0.60 0.83 11.47
CA ARG A 770 0.41 0.91 10.02
C ARG A 770 0.10 -0.45 9.37
N GLN A 771 0.77 -1.52 9.81
CA GLN A 771 0.48 -2.86 9.31
C GLN A 771 -0.91 -3.32 9.76
N VAL A 772 -1.27 -3.06 11.01
CA VAL A 772 -2.61 -3.38 11.52
C VAL A 772 -3.68 -2.51 10.87
N GLU A 773 -3.43 -1.23 10.57
CA GLU A 773 -4.31 -0.38 9.75
C GLU A 773 -4.53 -0.96 8.36
N GLY A 774 -3.46 -1.44 7.71
CA GLY A 774 -3.55 -2.15 6.44
C GLY A 774 -4.49 -3.35 6.52
N ILE A 775 -4.22 -4.26 7.48
CA ILE A 775 -5.00 -5.49 7.70
C ILE A 775 -6.45 -5.19 8.08
N THR A 776 -6.68 -4.13 8.87
CA THR A 776 -8.01 -3.70 9.33
C THR A 776 -8.92 -3.39 8.14
N GLY A 777 -8.39 -2.79 7.07
CA GLY A 777 -9.17 -2.50 5.87
C GLY A 777 -8.47 -1.62 4.84
N GLY A 778 -7.33 -1.01 5.20
CA GLY A 778 -6.56 -0.17 4.28
C GLY A 778 -6.08 -0.93 3.04
N ASN A 779 -5.68 -2.19 3.18
CA ASN A 779 -5.20 -3.02 2.06
C ASN A 779 -6.34 -3.36 1.08
N LEU A 780 -7.53 -3.69 1.60
CA LEU A 780 -8.71 -3.94 0.77
C LEU A 780 -9.13 -2.68 0.00
N LEU A 781 -9.16 -1.53 0.68
CA LEU A 781 -9.49 -0.25 0.04
C LEU A 781 -8.49 0.13 -1.06
N ARG A 782 -7.20 -0.19 -0.90
CA ARG A 782 -6.19 -0.04 -1.94
C ARG A 782 -6.51 -0.91 -3.16
N VAL A 783 -6.79 -2.20 -2.95
CA VAL A 783 -7.11 -3.14 -4.04
C VAL A 783 -8.39 -2.71 -4.77
N TRP A 784 -9.46 -2.42 -4.03
CA TRP A 784 -10.73 -1.95 -4.59
C TRP A 784 -10.53 -0.69 -5.45
N LYS A 785 -9.78 0.30 -4.93
CA LYS A 785 -9.45 1.50 -5.70
C LYS A 785 -8.71 1.18 -7.00
N ARG A 786 -7.68 0.33 -6.95
CA ARG A 786 -6.90 -0.03 -8.14
C ARG A 786 -7.74 -0.78 -9.18
N VAL A 787 -8.66 -1.64 -8.75
CA VAL A 787 -9.57 -2.36 -9.65
C VAL A 787 -10.48 -1.38 -10.41
N GLU A 788 -11.07 -0.39 -9.72
CA GLU A 788 -11.89 0.64 -10.37
C GLU A 788 -11.08 1.52 -11.34
N GLU A 789 -9.81 1.82 -11.01
CA GLU A 789 -8.89 2.54 -11.91
C GLU A 789 -8.61 1.74 -13.18
N VAL A 790 -8.30 0.44 -13.07
CA VAL A 790 -8.06 -0.44 -14.23
C VAL A 790 -9.31 -0.53 -15.11
N GLY A 791 -10.51 -0.62 -14.53
CA GLY A 791 -11.75 -0.59 -15.29
C GLY A 791 -11.90 0.69 -16.10
N LYS A 792 -11.63 1.86 -15.49
CA LYS A 792 -11.64 3.16 -16.18
C LYS A 792 -10.57 3.24 -17.27
N GLU A 793 -9.37 2.71 -17.04
CA GLU A 793 -8.29 2.62 -18.03
C GLU A 793 -8.73 1.81 -19.26
N MET A 794 -9.25 0.59 -19.05
CA MET A 794 -9.71 -0.29 -20.11
C MET A 794 -10.86 0.31 -20.93
N GLN A 795 -11.79 1.00 -20.28
CA GLN A 795 -12.89 1.68 -20.98
C GLN A 795 -12.36 2.85 -21.83
N ARG A 796 -11.37 3.61 -21.36
CA ARG A 796 -10.73 4.68 -22.14
C ARG A 796 -9.90 4.14 -23.30
N GLU A 797 -9.31 2.96 -23.16
CA GLU A 797 -8.64 2.23 -24.24
C GLU A 797 -9.62 1.70 -25.31
N GLY A 798 -10.93 1.83 -25.09
CA GLY A 798 -11.95 1.37 -26.03
C GLY A 798 -12.19 -0.14 -25.99
N VAL A 799 -11.85 -0.82 -24.89
CA VAL A 799 -12.20 -2.23 -24.71
C VAL A 799 -13.73 -2.36 -24.72
N ALA A 800 -14.27 -3.05 -25.72
CA ALA A 800 -15.71 -3.27 -25.85
C ALA A 800 -16.22 -4.22 -24.75
N PRO A 801 -17.47 -4.06 -24.27
CA PRO A 801 -18.12 -5.04 -23.40
C PRO A 801 -18.15 -6.43 -24.04
N MET A 802 -18.00 -7.47 -23.22
CA MET A 802 -18.19 -8.86 -23.67
C MET A 802 -19.64 -9.08 -24.15
N GLU A 803 -19.79 -9.59 -25.37
CA GLU A 803 -21.09 -9.98 -25.93
C GLU A 803 -21.42 -11.44 -25.59
N ASP A 804 -22.71 -11.69 -25.33
CA ASP A 804 -23.21 -13.02 -25.01
C ASP A 804 -23.57 -13.78 -26.29
N ASP A 805 -23.21 -15.06 -26.33
CA ASP A 805 -23.57 -15.97 -27.42
C ASP A 805 -24.95 -16.57 -27.11
N ILE A 806 -26.03 -15.93 -27.58
CA ILE A 806 -27.45 -16.27 -27.31
C ILE A 806 -27.96 -17.41 -28.21
#